data_AF-A0A1V6HUS2-F1
#
_entry.id   AF-A0A1V6HUS2-F1
#
_cell.length_a   1.000
_cell.length_b   1.000
_cell.length_c   1.000
_cell.angle_alpha   90.00
_cell.angle_beta   90.00
_cell.angle_gamma   90.00
#
_symmetry.space_group_name_H-M   'P 1'
#
loop_
_entity.id
_entity.type
_entity.pdbx_description
1 polymer ?
#
loop_
_entity_poly.entity_id
_entity_poly.type
_entity_poly.pdbx_seq_one_letter_code
_entity_poly.pdbx_strand_id
1 'polypeptide(L)'
;MKTVFIRAIEAAVDDKAAVLRVAAAGPSAARFEVALESLRRLPKSPFAYWTGEAVRSCFARHPRFEDGGRTAKVGLQTSDDFRFVRLATEVPPSGRGRRWFPFAKGGAFSRFYADVYLVVDWEKDGRNVFGYSKAFVRNPDFFFRPGLTWPRRTTSGLSLRVMPAGCIFADKGPAAFVEGDDPDALLALLALMNSRAFGVLVQLQLGAADAAARSYEVGVIQQTPVPALAPADQAALAARARQSWALKHRLDTRTENSHAFTLPALLQVEGDSLATRAGAWAALTQAREAELIRLAAEIDTHAYRLYGLDAEAQERIERGFGADADEPQPAGDDEADETEETDAELDAAPMVASLMSWALGVAFGRFDVRLATGERDAPPEPEPFDPLPVCSPGMLTGDDALPVPAPPAGYPLTFPTDGVLVDDAGHPSDLVRAVRAVFDVVFEDSNVRWHEAAELLSAPDLRTFFARDFFEPHIKRYSKSRRKAPIYWQLATPSAGYSVWLYIHAFTNDTLFRVQNDYVAPKLAHEERRLESLTNELRDGATARQRKELAAQEAFVEELRAFLDEVKRVAPLWNPNLDDGVIINFAPLWRLVPQHKAWQRELKATWDALCAGKYDWAHLAMHLWPERVVPKCARDRSLAIAHGLEEVFWVEGEAGKWTARKAPTRPVAELVEERTSPAVKEALASLLAAPPPAGAARARGRRRTK
;
A
#
# COMPACT_ATOMS: atom_id res chain seq x y z
N MET A 1 -55.60 -3.21 -5.71
CA MET A 1 -55.61 -4.40 -4.82
C MET A 1 -54.22 -4.49 -4.18
N LYS A 2 -54.13 -4.64 -2.85
CA LYS A 2 -52.84 -4.85 -2.16
C LYS A 2 -52.59 -6.35 -2.02
N THR A 3 -51.35 -6.76 -2.26
CA THR A 3 -50.87 -8.13 -2.04
C THR A 3 -50.26 -8.21 -0.66
N VAL A 4 -50.57 -9.29 0.06
CA VAL A 4 -49.99 -9.58 1.38
C VAL A 4 -48.72 -10.41 1.18
N PHE A 5 -47.61 -9.91 1.69
CA PHE A 5 -46.35 -10.65 1.82
C PHE A 5 -46.12 -10.98 3.30
N ILE A 6 -45.69 -12.20 3.58
CA ILE A 6 -45.34 -12.63 4.94
C ILE A 6 -43.86 -13.01 4.96
N ARG A 7 -43.08 -12.32 5.80
CA ARG A 7 -41.63 -12.52 5.94
C ARG A 7 -41.34 -13.38 7.17
N ALA A 8 -40.92 -14.62 6.94
CA ALA A 8 -40.53 -15.56 8.00
C ALA A 8 -39.04 -15.98 7.88
N ILE A 9 -38.21 -15.15 7.23
CA ILE A 9 -36.82 -15.49 6.93
C ILE A 9 -35.91 -15.35 8.16
N GLU A 10 -36.24 -14.44 9.08
CA GLU A 10 -35.50 -14.19 10.33
C GLU A 10 -35.87 -15.16 11.46
N ALA A 11 -36.96 -15.91 11.31
CA ALA A 11 -37.38 -16.89 12.30
C ALA A 11 -36.61 -18.20 12.12
N ALA A 12 -36.22 -18.82 13.24
CA ALA A 12 -35.71 -20.19 13.24
C ALA A 12 -36.71 -21.12 12.56
N VAL A 13 -36.21 -22.18 11.92
CA VAL A 13 -37.04 -23.09 11.09
C VAL A 13 -38.25 -23.60 11.87
N ASP A 14 -38.07 -23.95 13.14
CA ASP A 14 -39.12 -24.48 14.01
C ASP A 14 -40.19 -23.44 14.39
N ASP A 15 -39.84 -22.15 14.36
CA ASP A 15 -40.73 -21.04 14.71
C ASP A 15 -41.50 -20.47 13.51
N LYS A 16 -41.09 -20.79 12.27
CA LYS A 16 -41.72 -20.23 11.06
C LYS A 16 -43.22 -20.51 11.00
N ALA A 17 -43.66 -21.69 11.43
CA ALA A 17 -45.08 -22.06 11.44
C ALA A 17 -45.91 -21.20 12.40
N ALA A 18 -45.32 -20.75 13.53
CA ALA A 18 -45.97 -19.84 14.46
C ALA A 18 -46.02 -18.42 13.89
N VAL A 19 -44.90 -17.93 13.33
CA VAL A 19 -44.81 -16.61 12.68
C VAL A 19 -45.83 -16.48 11.54
N LEU A 20 -45.94 -17.49 10.67
CA LEU A 20 -46.90 -17.51 9.57
C LEU A 20 -48.34 -17.45 10.08
N ARG A 21 -48.68 -18.20 11.13
CA ARG A 21 -50.04 -18.20 11.73
C ARG A 21 -50.41 -16.83 12.29
N VAL A 22 -49.50 -16.21 13.04
CA VAL A 22 -49.72 -14.86 13.62
C VAL A 22 -49.86 -13.82 12.52
N ALA A 23 -48.99 -13.82 11.51
CA ALA A 23 -49.03 -12.86 10.41
C ALA A 23 -50.23 -13.04 9.46
N ALA A 24 -50.75 -14.26 9.33
CA ALA A 24 -51.96 -14.53 8.56
C ALA A 24 -53.23 -14.03 9.27
N ALA A 25 -53.26 -14.09 10.61
CA ALA A 25 -54.44 -13.77 11.42
C ALA A 25 -54.70 -12.26 11.59
N GLY A 26 -53.69 -11.39 11.44
CA GLY A 26 -53.86 -9.96 11.63
C GLY A 26 -52.58 -9.14 11.44
N PRO A 27 -52.56 -7.87 11.85
CA PRO A 27 -51.36 -7.02 11.82
C PRO A 27 -50.21 -7.65 12.62
N SER A 28 -49.03 -7.71 12.01
CA SER A 28 -47.83 -8.31 12.57
C SER A 28 -46.60 -7.65 11.95
N ALA A 29 -45.48 -7.59 12.67
CA ALA A 29 -44.20 -7.13 12.13
C ALA A 29 -43.72 -7.94 10.91
N ALA A 30 -44.19 -9.19 10.78
CA ALA A 30 -43.87 -10.07 9.65
C ALA A 30 -44.83 -9.92 8.45
N ARG A 31 -45.88 -9.09 8.55
CA ARG A 31 -46.92 -8.92 7.52
C ARG A 31 -46.75 -7.59 6.80
N PHE A 32 -46.68 -7.63 5.47
CA PHE A 32 -46.53 -6.44 4.61
C PHE A 32 -47.64 -6.39 3.56
N GLU A 33 -48.32 -5.26 3.43
CA GLU A 33 -49.39 -5.07 2.44
C GLU A 33 -48.97 -4.05 1.39
N VAL A 34 -48.67 -4.53 0.18
CA VAL A 34 -48.05 -3.73 -0.87
C VAL A 34 -48.83 -3.81 -2.18
N ALA A 35 -48.99 -2.70 -2.87
CA ALA A 35 -49.55 -2.70 -4.23
C ALA A 35 -48.47 -3.15 -5.22
N LEU A 36 -48.72 -4.21 -6.01
CA LEU A 36 -47.71 -4.76 -6.92
C LEU A 36 -47.17 -3.72 -7.93
N GLU A 37 -48.00 -2.76 -8.34
CA GLU A 37 -47.59 -1.67 -9.23
C GLU A 37 -46.49 -0.78 -8.62
N SER A 38 -46.41 -0.63 -7.29
CA SER A 38 -45.34 0.16 -6.67
C SER A 38 -43.98 -0.53 -6.71
N LEU A 39 -43.94 -1.86 -6.87
CA LEU A 39 -42.70 -2.64 -7.05
C LEU A 39 -42.10 -2.45 -8.46
N ARG A 40 -42.93 -2.14 -9.46
CA ARG A 40 -42.46 -1.84 -10.82
C ARG A 40 -41.63 -0.57 -10.93
N ARG A 41 -41.67 0.30 -9.91
CA ARG A 41 -40.87 1.53 -9.84
C ARG A 41 -39.38 1.24 -9.63
N LEU A 42 -39.05 0.09 -9.06
CA LEU A 42 -37.66 -0.31 -8.82
C LEU A 42 -37.06 -0.86 -10.13
N PRO A 43 -35.80 -0.53 -10.46
CA PRO A 43 -35.10 -1.11 -11.59
C PRO A 43 -35.11 -2.64 -11.51
N LYS A 44 -35.49 -3.31 -12.61
CA LYS A 44 -35.68 -4.77 -12.69
C LYS A 44 -36.79 -5.34 -11.77
N SER A 45 -37.58 -4.48 -11.14
CA SER A 45 -38.78 -4.80 -10.34
C SER A 45 -38.60 -5.89 -9.27
N PRO A 46 -37.60 -5.80 -8.36
CA PRO A 46 -37.47 -6.71 -7.24
C PRO A 46 -38.70 -6.67 -6.31
N PHE A 47 -38.99 -7.80 -5.66
CA PHE A 47 -40.07 -7.91 -4.67
C PHE A 47 -39.65 -7.29 -3.31
N ALA A 48 -39.23 -6.03 -3.31
CA ALA A 48 -38.83 -5.29 -2.10
C ALA A 48 -40.04 -4.84 -1.26
N TYR A 49 -40.92 -5.77 -0.92
CA TYR A 49 -42.18 -5.50 -0.22
C TYR A 49 -41.99 -4.98 1.22
N TRP A 50 -40.84 -5.27 1.83
CA TRP A 50 -40.51 -4.85 3.20
C TRP A 50 -40.19 -3.36 3.31
N THR A 51 -39.96 -2.69 2.18
CA THR A 51 -39.67 -1.26 2.16
C THR A 51 -40.94 -0.42 2.33
N GLY A 52 -40.79 0.80 2.85
CA GLY A 52 -41.88 1.77 2.88
C GLY A 52 -42.19 2.33 1.48
N GLU A 53 -43.40 2.87 1.29
CA GLU A 53 -43.80 3.52 0.03
C GLU A 53 -42.97 4.79 -0.24
N ALA A 54 -42.57 5.52 0.80
CA ALA A 54 -41.71 6.71 0.68
C ALA A 54 -40.38 6.39 -0.02
N VAL A 55 -39.73 5.28 0.36
CA VAL A 55 -38.46 4.80 -0.20
C VAL A 55 -38.63 4.38 -1.66
N ARG A 56 -39.62 3.54 -1.98
CA ARG A 56 -39.88 3.12 -3.37
C ARG A 56 -40.21 4.29 -4.29
N SER A 57 -40.93 5.29 -3.75
CA SER A 57 -41.32 6.47 -4.52
C SER A 57 -40.14 7.38 -4.87
N CYS A 58 -38.97 7.24 -4.23
CA CYS A 58 -37.76 7.97 -4.60
C CYS A 58 -37.34 7.69 -6.06
N PHE A 59 -37.51 6.45 -6.54
CA PHE A 59 -37.17 6.06 -7.91
C PHE A 59 -38.06 6.69 -9.00
N ALA A 60 -39.23 7.18 -8.62
CA ALA A 60 -40.11 7.90 -9.52
C ALA A 60 -40.03 9.43 -9.34
N ARG A 61 -39.73 9.91 -8.12
CA ARG A 61 -39.71 11.34 -7.79
C ARG A 61 -38.41 12.05 -8.16
N HIS A 62 -37.29 11.36 -8.11
CA HIS A 62 -35.97 11.96 -8.33
C HIS A 62 -35.36 11.43 -9.64
N PRO A 63 -34.60 12.27 -10.37
CA PRO A 63 -33.88 11.84 -11.55
C PRO A 63 -32.85 10.77 -11.17
N ARG A 64 -32.49 9.91 -12.12
CA ARG A 64 -31.41 8.96 -11.90
C ARG A 64 -30.09 9.71 -11.77
N PHE A 65 -29.11 9.06 -11.17
CA PHE A 65 -27.75 9.58 -11.10
C PHE A 65 -27.29 10.11 -12.46
N GLU A 66 -27.43 9.32 -13.53
CA GLU A 66 -26.92 9.68 -14.85
C GLU A 66 -27.70 10.79 -15.59
N ASP A 67 -28.87 11.20 -15.09
CA ASP A 67 -29.74 12.17 -15.77
C ASP A 67 -29.44 13.64 -15.39
N GLY A 68 -28.47 13.92 -14.51
CA GLY A 68 -28.23 15.25 -13.94
C GLY A 68 -26.81 15.79 -14.11
N GLY A 69 -26.20 15.59 -15.28
CA GLY A 69 -24.80 15.99 -15.52
C GLY A 69 -23.78 15.16 -14.72
N ARG A 70 -24.19 14.02 -14.17
CA ARG A 70 -23.32 13.09 -13.43
C ARG A 70 -23.12 11.83 -14.26
N THR A 71 -21.95 11.20 -14.18
CA THR A 71 -21.73 9.91 -14.83
C THR A 71 -20.79 9.03 -14.02
N ALA A 72 -21.03 7.72 -14.04
CA ALA A 72 -20.19 6.73 -13.39
C ALA A 72 -19.58 5.81 -14.44
N LYS A 73 -18.26 5.61 -14.37
CA LYS A 73 -17.48 4.89 -15.38
C LYS A 73 -16.60 3.81 -14.75
N VAL A 74 -16.38 2.76 -15.52
CA VAL A 74 -15.36 1.72 -15.24
C VAL A 74 -14.09 2.11 -15.97
N GLY A 75 -12.94 2.03 -15.29
CA GLY A 75 -11.66 2.44 -15.83
C GLY A 75 -10.81 1.29 -16.33
N LEU A 76 -9.51 1.38 -16.08
CA LEU A 76 -8.47 0.49 -16.57
C LEU A 76 -8.51 -0.89 -15.88
N GLN A 77 -8.46 -1.95 -16.68
CA GLN A 77 -8.13 -3.29 -16.23
C GLN A 77 -6.76 -3.68 -16.82
N THR A 78 -5.71 -3.67 -16.00
CA THR A 78 -4.33 -4.00 -16.43
C THR A 78 -4.19 -5.47 -16.85
N SER A 79 -4.95 -6.36 -16.21
CA SER A 79 -4.85 -7.82 -16.33
C SER A 79 -3.46 -8.42 -15.98
N ASP A 80 -2.56 -7.60 -15.42
CA ASP A 80 -1.26 -7.99 -14.86
C ASP A 80 -0.77 -6.89 -13.91
N ASP A 81 -1.39 -6.78 -12.74
CA ASP A 81 -1.04 -5.76 -11.73
C ASP A 81 0.42 -5.91 -11.26
N PHE A 82 0.96 -7.13 -11.22
CA PHE A 82 2.33 -7.34 -10.78
C PHE A 82 3.33 -6.63 -11.69
N ARG A 83 3.09 -6.64 -13.00
CA ARG A 83 3.88 -5.91 -14.00
C ARG A 83 3.58 -4.41 -14.04
N PHE A 84 2.31 -4.01 -14.10
CA PHE A 84 1.94 -2.63 -14.46
C PHE A 84 1.59 -1.71 -13.29
N VAL A 85 1.48 -2.23 -12.07
CA VAL A 85 1.13 -1.42 -10.88
C VAL A 85 2.26 -1.49 -9.86
N ARG A 86 2.54 -0.38 -9.18
CA ARG A 86 3.53 -0.28 -8.09
C ARG A 86 2.90 0.43 -6.89
N LEU A 87 3.51 0.29 -5.71
CA LEU A 87 3.25 1.24 -4.63
C LEU A 87 3.91 2.58 -4.99
N ALA A 88 3.29 3.70 -4.63
CA ALA A 88 3.90 5.01 -4.88
C ALA A 88 5.30 5.07 -4.25
N THR A 89 5.46 4.58 -3.02
CA THR A 89 6.72 4.53 -2.26
C THR A 89 7.80 3.63 -2.86
N GLU A 90 7.43 2.72 -3.77
CA GLU A 90 8.35 1.78 -4.44
C GLU A 90 9.05 2.42 -5.64
N VAL A 91 8.47 3.45 -6.25
CA VAL A 91 9.04 4.13 -7.43
C VAL A 91 9.73 5.44 -7.04
N PRO A 92 10.84 5.81 -7.71
CA PRO A 92 11.53 7.06 -7.43
C PRO A 92 10.60 8.26 -7.74
N PRO A 93 10.59 9.31 -6.91
CA PRO A 93 9.72 10.47 -7.13
C PRO A 93 9.88 11.13 -8.52
N SER A 94 11.08 11.09 -9.10
CA SER A 94 11.37 11.62 -10.44
C SER A 94 10.66 10.87 -11.59
N GLY A 95 10.19 9.64 -11.37
CA GLY A 95 9.42 8.87 -12.34
C GLY A 95 7.90 9.08 -12.25
N ARG A 96 7.41 9.72 -11.18
CA ARG A 96 5.99 9.99 -10.95
C ARG A 96 5.50 11.11 -11.88
N GLY A 97 4.31 10.96 -12.45
CA GLY A 97 3.75 11.88 -13.44
C GLY A 97 4.41 11.82 -14.82
N ARG A 98 5.38 10.91 -15.04
CA ARG A 98 6.02 10.66 -16.35
C ARG A 98 5.74 9.24 -16.84
N ARG A 99 6.09 8.25 -16.03
CA ARG A 99 5.78 6.83 -16.26
C ARG A 99 4.72 6.35 -15.29
N TRP A 100 4.87 6.68 -14.01
CA TRP A 100 4.01 6.20 -12.95
C TRP A 100 2.97 7.25 -12.56
N PHE A 101 1.70 6.98 -12.81
CA PHE A 101 0.59 7.89 -12.48
C PHE A 101 -0.25 7.32 -11.35
N PRO A 102 -0.78 8.14 -10.42
CA PRO A 102 -1.67 7.68 -9.36
C PRO A 102 -2.80 6.80 -9.89
N PHE A 103 -3.04 5.68 -9.22
CA PHE A 103 -3.96 4.64 -9.68
C PHE A 103 -5.00 4.29 -8.62
N ALA A 104 -6.20 4.85 -8.77
CA ALA A 104 -7.33 4.60 -7.89
C ALA A 104 -7.89 3.18 -8.12
N LYS A 105 -7.54 2.26 -7.21
CA LYS A 105 -8.10 0.90 -7.14
C LYS A 105 -9.09 0.84 -5.97
N GLY A 106 -10.10 -0.03 -6.07
CA GLY A 106 -11.24 -0.12 -5.15
C GLY A 106 -10.92 -0.14 -3.65
N GLY A 107 -9.75 -0.64 -3.24
CA GLY A 107 -9.18 -0.49 -1.88
C GLY A 107 -10.07 -0.95 -0.72
N ALA A 108 -9.57 -0.73 0.49
CA ALA A 108 -10.32 -0.98 1.72
C ALA A 108 -11.52 -0.04 1.86
N PHE A 109 -12.47 -0.40 2.73
CA PHE A 109 -13.60 0.44 3.07
C PHE A 109 -13.11 1.74 3.73
N SER A 110 -13.48 2.88 3.14
CA SER A 110 -13.24 4.17 3.75
C SER A 110 -14.10 5.25 3.09
N ARG A 111 -15.04 5.82 3.84
CA ARG A 111 -15.86 6.94 3.38
C ARG A 111 -15.05 8.24 3.37
N PHE A 112 -15.40 9.15 2.48
CA PHE A 112 -14.87 10.50 2.29
C PHE A 112 -13.41 10.58 1.81
N TYR A 113 -12.48 9.90 2.48
CA TYR A 113 -11.05 9.96 2.17
C TYR A 113 -10.41 8.57 2.21
N ALA A 114 -9.55 8.28 1.24
CA ALA A 114 -8.47 7.30 1.37
C ALA A 114 -7.32 7.69 0.45
N ASP A 115 -6.09 7.45 0.88
CA ASP A 115 -4.91 7.68 0.04
C ASP A 115 -4.93 6.80 -1.22
N VAL A 116 -4.45 7.34 -2.34
CA VAL A 116 -4.22 6.60 -3.59
C VAL A 116 -2.76 6.15 -3.62
N TYR A 117 -2.47 5.11 -2.85
CA TYR A 117 -1.12 4.59 -2.62
C TYR A 117 -0.53 3.77 -3.80
N LEU A 118 -1.32 3.52 -4.85
CA LEU A 118 -0.89 2.79 -6.04
C LEU A 118 -0.57 3.75 -7.16
N VAL A 119 0.37 3.35 -8.02
CA VAL A 119 0.65 3.99 -9.29
C VAL A 119 0.65 2.96 -10.41
N VAL A 120 0.28 3.37 -11.63
CA VAL A 120 0.24 2.52 -12.82
C VAL A 120 1.17 3.05 -13.90
N ASP A 121 1.80 2.14 -14.65
CA ASP A 121 2.61 2.48 -15.82
C ASP A 121 1.68 3.04 -16.91
N TRP A 122 1.76 4.34 -17.14
CA TRP A 122 1.07 5.04 -18.20
C TRP A 122 2.05 5.84 -19.07
N GLU A 123 3.31 5.41 -19.14
CA GLU A 123 4.32 6.07 -19.97
C GLU A 123 3.87 6.14 -21.44
N LYS A 124 4.10 7.30 -22.08
CA LYS A 124 3.77 7.53 -23.49
C LYS A 124 2.31 7.15 -23.79
N ASP A 125 1.40 7.73 -23.02
CA ASP A 125 -0.05 7.51 -23.13
C ASP A 125 -0.45 6.04 -23.00
N GLY A 126 0.23 5.31 -22.11
CA GLY A 126 -0.06 3.90 -21.83
C GLY A 126 0.48 2.91 -22.86
N ARG A 127 1.54 3.23 -23.63
CA ARG A 127 2.11 2.35 -24.67
C ARG A 127 2.39 0.93 -24.16
N ASN A 128 2.93 0.81 -22.94
CA ASN A 128 3.19 -0.48 -22.29
C ASN A 128 1.91 -1.29 -22.04
N VAL A 129 0.86 -0.63 -21.57
CA VAL A 129 -0.43 -1.25 -21.23
C VAL A 129 -1.22 -1.59 -22.50
N PHE A 130 -1.31 -0.69 -23.47
CA PHE A 130 -1.92 -0.97 -24.78
C PHE A 130 -1.19 -2.07 -25.54
N GLY A 131 0.13 -2.18 -25.36
CA GLY A 131 0.95 -3.25 -25.92
C GLY A 131 0.66 -4.63 -25.35
N TYR A 132 0.00 -4.72 -24.20
CA TYR A 132 -0.37 -5.98 -23.57
C TYR A 132 -1.78 -6.40 -23.99
N SER A 133 -1.87 -7.47 -24.78
CA SER A 133 -3.10 -7.92 -25.44
C SER A 133 -4.26 -8.27 -24.50
N LYS A 134 -4.01 -8.47 -23.20
CA LYS A 134 -5.02 -8.78 -22.19
C LYS A 134 -5.50 -7.57 -21.40
N ALA A 135 -4.85 -6.41 -21.54
CA ALA A 135 -5.30 -5.20 -20.89
C ALA A 135 -6.58 -4.68 -21.55
N PHE A 136 -7.51 -4.15 -20.76
CA PHE A 136 -8.70 -3.47 -21.24
C PHE A 136 -8.70 -2.02 -20.74
N VAL A 137 -8.40 -1.09 -21.65
CA VAL A 137 -8.47 0.35 -21.38
C VAL A 137 -9.87 0.83 -21.71
N ARG A 138 -10.59 1.34 -20.72
CA ARG A 138 -11.95 1.88 -20.89
C ARG A 138 -12.01 3.31 -20.38
N ASN A 139 -12.77 4.14 -21.10
CA ASN A 139 -13.02 5.54 -20.77
C ASN A 139 -11.73 6.36 -20.50
N PRO A 140 -10.68 6.28 -21.35
CA PRO A 140 -9.44 7.03 -21.14
C PRO A 140 -9.65 8.55 -21.11
N ASP A 141 -10.70 9.06 -21.76
CA ASP A 141 -11.08 10.48 -21.74
C ASP A 141 -11.50 10.98 -20.33
N PHE A 142 -11.72 10.06 -19.38
CA PHE A 142 -12.00 10.38 -17.99
C PHE A 142 -10.76 10.30 -17.09
N PHE A 143 -9.63 9.83 -17.60
CA PHE A 143 -8.40 9.78 -16.81
C PHE A 143 -7.93 11.19 -16.44
N PHE A 144 -7.27 11.30 -15.29
CA PHE A 144 -6.74 12.54 -14.71
C PHE A 144 -7.78 13.56 -14.23
N ARG A 145 -9.07 13.34 -14.47
CA ARG A 145 -10.14 14.17 -13.90
C ARG A 145 -10.34 13.87 -12.41
N PRO A 146 -10.63 14.89 -11.57
CA PRO A 146 -11.08 14.64 -10.20
C PRO A 146 -12.46 13.97 -10.21
N GLY A 147 -12.76 13.20 -9.16
CA GLY A 147 -14.04 12.50 -9.07
C GLY A 147 -14.23 11.80 -7.74
N LEU A 148 -15.20 10.87 -7.69
CA LEU A 148 -15.45 10.04 -6.52
C LEU A 148 -15.22 8.57 -6.89
N THR A 149 -14.47 7.82 -6.10
CA THR A 149 -14.25 6.37 -6.33
C THR A 149 -14.78 5.54 -5.16
N TRP A 150 -15.02 4.25 -5.39
CA TRP A 150 -15.47 3.29 -4.39
C TRP A 150 -14.95 1.87 -4.70
N PRO A 151 -14.93 0.96 -3.71
CA PRO A 151 -14.68 -0.45 -3.96
C PRO A 151 -15.86 -1.06 -4.74
N ARG A 152 -15.61 -1.61 -5.95
CA ARG A 152 -16.68 -2.25 -6.75
C ARG A 152 -17.28 -3.46 -6.04
N ARG A 153 -16.48 -4.23 -5.32
CA ARG A 153 -16.90 -5.43 -4.57
C ARG A 153 -16.38 -5.33 -3.14
N THR A 154 -17.26 -5.47 -2.17
CA THR A 154 -16.93 -5.48 -0.74
C THR A 154 -18.08 -6.05 0.09
N THR A 155 -17.77 -6.54 1.29
CA THR A 155 -18.77 -6.94 2.29
C THR A 155 -19.12 -5.79 3.26
N SER A 156 -18.23 -4.79 3.42
CA SER A 156 -18.32 -3.74 4.45
C SER A 156 -19.23 -2.55 4.08
N GLY A 157 -20.09 -2.70 3.06
CA GLY A 157 -21.00 -1.65 2.61
C GLY A 157 -20.40 -0.68 1.58
N LEU A 158 -21.24 0.24 1.09
CA LEU A 158 -20.82 1.25 0.12
C LEU A 158 -19.95 2.32 0.81
N SER A 159 -18.80 2.65 0.22
CA SER A 159 -17.92 3.72 0.70
C SER A 159 -17.39 4.56 -0.46
N LEU A 160 -17.99 5.73 -0.65
CA LEU A 160 -17.50 6.70 -1.62
C LEU A 160 -16.44 7.56 -0.97
N ARG A 161 -15.41 7.89 -1.74
CA ARG A 161 -14.30 8.74 -1.32
C ARG A 161 -13.80 9.59 -2.48
N VAL A 162 -13.12 10.65 -2.13
CA VAL A 162 -12.49 11.54 -3.11
C VAL A 162 -11.44 10.78 -3.92
N MET A 163 -11.49 10.97 -5.24
CA MET A 163 -10.43 10.65 -6.18
C MET A 163 -9.80 11.98 -6.64
N PRO A 164 -8.56 12.27 -6.21
CA PRO A 164 -7.84 13.48 -6.61
C PRO A 164 -7.67 13.63 -8.12
N ALA A 165 -7.48 14.85 -8.60
CA ALA A 165 -7.06 15.09 -9.98
C ALA A 165 -5.71 14.41 -10.28
N GLY A 166 -5.44 14.12 -11.55
CA GLY A 166 -4.22 13.41 -11.97
C GLY A 166 -4.23 11.90 -11.75
N CYS A 167 -5.34 11.31 -11.28
CA CYS A 167 -5.49 9.87 -11.11
C CYS A 167 -6.00 9.15 -12.37
N ILE A 168 -5.52 7.94 -12.61
CA ILE A 168 -6.17 6.92 -13.44
C ILE A 168 -6.97 6.02 -12.50
N PHE A 169 -8.16 5.56 -12.90
CA PHE A 169 -9.00 4.70 -12.06
C PHE A 169 -9.15 3.30 -12.67
N ALA A 170 -9.32 2.30 -11.79
CA ALA A 170 -9.34 0.89 -12.15
C ALA A 170 -10.75 0.36 -12.44
N ASP A 171 -10.85 -0.85 -13.00
CA ASP A 171 -12.13 -1.54 -13.12
C ASP A 171 -12.73 -1.94 -11.76
N LYS A 172 -11.87 -2.32 -10.81
CA LYS A 172 -12.24 -2.64 -9.41
C LYS A 172 -12.46 -1.38 -8.55
N GLY A 173 -12.06 -0.21 -9.04
CA GLY A 173 -12.25 1.10 -8.42
C GLY A 173 -12.89 2.07 -9.42
N PRO A 174 -14.15 1.85 -9.83
CA PRO A 174 -14.84 2.77 -10.74
C PRO A 174 -14.91 4.18 -10.17
N ALA A 175 -15.21 5.15 -11.03
CA ALA A 175 -15.26 6.55 -10.68
C ALA A 175 -16.55 7.23 -11.13
N ALA A 176 -17.00 8.19 -10.34
CA ALA A 176 -18.16 9.03 -10.55
C ALA A 176 -17.70 10.47 -10.73
N PHE A 177 -18.29 11.16 -11.70
CA PHE A 177 -17.92 12.49 -12.14
C PHE A 177 -19.15 13.38 -12.23
N VAL A 178 -18.93 14.69 -12.16
CA VAL A 178 -19.91 15.73 -12.47
C VAL A 178 -19.45 16.50 -13.71
N GLU A 179 -20.37 17.16 -14.38
CA GLU A 179 -20.08 18.07 -15.48
C GLU A 179 -19.27 19.27 -14.98
N GLY A 180 -18.23 19.65 -15.72
CA GLY A 180 -17.35 20.76 -15.36
C GLY A 180 -16.40 20.50 -14.19
N ASP A 181 -16.41 19.29 -13.60
CA ASP A 181 -15.52 18.90 -12.49
C ASP A 181 -15.60 19.83 -11.25
N ASP A 182 -16.77 20.46 -11.03
CA ASP A 182 -16.99 21.40 -9.92
C ASP A 182 -16.77 20.73 -8.53
N PRO A 183 -15.80 21.23 -7.73
CA PRO A 183 -15.46 20.63 -6.43
C PRO A 183 -16.63 20.58 -5.44
N ASP A 184 -17.46 21.64 -5.38
CA ASP A 184 -18.58 21.70 -4.45
C ASP A 184 -19.71 20.75 -4.86
N ALA A 185 -19.97 20.60 -6.16
CA ALA A 185 -20.90 19.60 -6.67
C ALA A 185 -20.39 18.17 -6.37
N LEU A 186 -19.10 17.89 -6.54
CA LEU A 186 -18.50 16.61 -6.17
C LEU A 186 -18.59 16.33 -4.66
N LEU A 187 -18.30 17.31 -3.82
CA LEU A 187 -18.39 17.17 -2.35
C LEU A 187 -19.84 16.99 -1.88
N ALA A 188 -20.78 17.73 -2.44
CA ALA A 188 -22.21 17.54 -2.13
C ALA A 188 -22.69 16.15 -2.55
N LEU A 189 -22.26 15.68 -3.72
CA LEU A 189 -22.53 14.32 -4.19
C LEU A 189 -21.89 13.27 -3.28
N LEU A 190 -20.66 13.50 -2.83
CA LEU A 190 -19.94 12.62 -1.89
C LEU A 190 -20.69 12.49 -0.54
N ALA A 191 -21.22 13.59 -0.01
CA ALA A 191 -22.07 13.56 1.19
C ALA A 191 -23.32 12.71 0.94
N LEU A 192 -24.07 12.99 -0.13
CA LEU A 192 -25.29 12.24 -0.46
C LEU A 192 -25.02 10.75 -0.65
N MET A 193 -23.99 10.38 -1.41
CA MET A 193 -23.70 8.98 -1.72
C MET A 193 -23.22 8.17 -0.51
N ASN A 194 -22.71 8.83 0.53
CA ASN A 194 -22.34 8.22 1.80
C ASN A 194 -23.46 8.25 2.86
N SER A 195 -24.62 8.84 2.54
CA SER A 195 -25.79 8.84 3.43
C SER A 195 -26.49 7.48 3.46
N ARG A 196 -27.11 7.15 4.60
CA ARG A 196 -27.98 5.97 4.76
C ARG A 196 -29.13 5.96 3.75
N ALA A 197 -29.68 7.14 3.44
CA ALA A 197 -30.73 7.29 2.45
C ALA A 197 -30.31 6.78 1.06
N PHE A 198 -29.15 7.21 0.55
CA PHE A 198 -28.62 6.73 -0.72
C PHE A 198 -28.21 5.26 -0.66
N GLY A 199 -27.54 4.86 0.43
CA GLY A 199 -27.11 3.48 0.64
C GLY A 199 -28.26 2.47 0.54
N VAL A 200 -29.41 2.77 1.15
CA VAL A 200 -30.61 1.92 1.04
C VAL A 200 -31.14 1.85 -0.39
N LEU A 201 -31.18 2.97 -1.13
CA LEU A 201 -31.62 2.95 -2.54
C LEU A 201 -30.69 2.08 -3.41
N VAL A 202 -29.39 2.08 -3.14
CA VAL A 202 -28.44 1.16 -3.78
C VAL A 202 -28.74 -0.28 -3.39
N GLN A 203 -28.89 -0.58 -2.09
CA GLN A 203 -29.17 -1.93 -1.60
C GLN A 203 -30.43 -2.56 -2.22
N LEU A 204 -31.48 -1.78 -2.45
CA LEU A 204 -32.72 -2.27 -3.07
C LEU A 204 -32.56 -2.76 -4.52
N GLN A 205 -31.48 -2.35 -5.19
CA GLN A 205 -31.15 -2.79 -6.53
C GLN A 205 -30.19 -3.99 -6.53
N LEU A 206 -29.58 -4.31 -5.40
CA LEU A 206 -28.67 -5.43 -5.24
C LEU A 206 -29.47 -6.70 -4.93
N GLY A 207 -29.27 -7.73 -5.75
CA GLY A 207 -29.77 -9.08 -5.47
C GLY A 207 -28.73 -9.85 -4.66
N ALA A 208 -28.53 -9.51 -3.38
CA ALA A 208 -27.60 -10.23 -2.51
C ALA A 208 -28.37 -11.11 -1.52
N ALA A 209 -27.97 -12.38 -1.41
CA ALA A 209 -28.29 -13.24 -0.27
C ALA A 209 -27.36 -12.91 0.89
N ASP A 210 -27.80 -13.14 2.13
CA ASP A 210 -27.02 -12.89 3.34
C ASP A 210 -25.63 -13.57 3.25
N ALA A 211 -24.58 -12.81 3.59
CA ALA A 211 -23.15 -13.19 3.54
C ALA A 211 -22.42 -13.17 2.17
N ALA A 212 -23.05 -12.81 1.05
CA ALA A 212 -22.32 -12.64 -0.23
C ALA A 212 -21.78 -11.22 -0.42
N ALA A 213 -20.55 -11.09 -0.97
CA ALA A 213 -19.97 -9.79 -1.31
C ALA A 213 -20.88 -9.00 -2.25
N ARG A 214 -21.15 -7.73 -1.88
CA ARG A 214 -22.02 -6.83 -2.65
C ARG A 214 -21.23 -6.27 -3.83
N SER A 215 -21.81 -6.32 -5.04
CA SER A 215 -21.21 -5.74 -6.25
C SER A 215 -21.86 -4.39 -6.56
N TYR A 216 -21.21 -3.30 -6.15
CA TYR A 216 -21.60 -1.92 -6.45
C TYR A 216 -21.18 -1.54 -7.87
N GLU A 217 -21.75 -2.23 -8.85
CA GLU A 217 -21.50 -2.00 -10.27
C GLU A 217 -21.91 -0.59 -10.70
N VAL A 218 -21.22 -0.02 -11.69
CA VAL A 218 -21.53 1.32 -12.21
C VAL A 218 -22.99 1.46 -12.64
N GLY A 219 -23.56 0.40 -13.23
CA GLY A 219 -24.97 0.39 -13.65
C GLY A 219 -25.95 0.54 -12.48
N VAL A 220 -25.60 0.05 -11.28
CA VAL A 220 -26.42 0.25 -10.08
C VAL A 220 -26.36 1.71 -9.64
N ILE A 221 -25.16 2.29 -9.60
CA ILE A 221 -24.98 3.71 -9.24
C ILE A 221 -25.70 4.61 -10.24
N GLN A 222 -25.54 4.38 -11.55
CA GLN A 222 -26.18 5.15 -12.63
C GLN A 222 -27.70 5.18 -12.54
N GLN A 223 -28.34 4.09 -12.09
CA GLN A 223 -29.80 4.00 -11.92
C GLN A 223 -30.30 4.50 -10.55
N THR A 224 -29.40 4.75 -9.61
CA THR A 224 -29.80 5.18 -8.26
C THR A 224 -30.31 6.62 -8.30
N PRO A 225 -31.47 6.93 -7.71
CA PRO A 225 -32.04 8.28 -7.74
C PRO A 225 -31.21 9.27 -6.94
N VAL A 226 -31.06 10.51 -7.45
CA VAL A 226 -30.37 11.59 -6.75
C VAL A 226 -31.23 12.86 -6.81
N PRO A 227 -31.59 13.47 -5.67
CA PRO A 227 -32.41 14.67 -5.66
C PRO A 227 -31.70 15.84 -6.35
N ALA A 228 -32.47 16.73 -6.96
CA ALA A 228 -31.94 18.03 -7.39
C ALA A 228 -31.57 18.85 -6.15
N LEU A 229 -30.41 19.48 -6.15
CA LEU A 229 -29.92 20.29 -5.04
C LEU A 229 -30.14 21.77 -5.33
N ALA A 230 -30.78 22.47 -4.41
CA ALA A 230 -30.71 23.93 -4.41
C ALA A 230 -29.29 24.38 -4.03
N PRO A 231 -28.84 25.58 -4.44
CA PRO A 231 -27.49 26.06 -4.15
C PRO A 231 -27.12 26.02 -2.65
N ALA A 232 -28.08 26.36 -1.77
CA ALA A 232 -27.88 26.28 -0.32
C ALA A 232 -27.70 24.85 0.20
N ASP A 233 -28.43 23.89 -0.38
CA ASP A 233 -28.30 22.47 -0.02
C ASP A 233 -26.97 21.90 -0.50
N GLN A 234 -26.55 22.25 -1.71
CA GLN A 234 -25.25 21.87 -2.25
C GLN A 234 -24.12 22.39 -1.36
N ALA A 235 -24.10 23.68 -1.03
CA ALA A 235 -23.07 24.26 -0.18
C ALA A 235 -23.02 23.61 1.22
N ALA A 236 -24.18 23.35 1.82
CA ALA A 236 -24.29 22.74 3.14
C ALA A 236 -23.78 21.29 3.17
N LEU A 237 -24.07 20.50 2.14
CA LEU A 237 -23.59 19.12 2.00
C LEU A 237 -22.09 19.09 1.66
N ALA A 238 -21.64 19.98 0.76
CA ALA A 238 -20.25 20.11 0.37
C ALA A 238 -19.35 20.46 1.56
N ALA A 239 -19.76 21.41 2.40
CA ALA A 239 -19.04 21.81 3.60
C ALA A 239 -18.86 20.63 4.58
N ARG A 240 -19.90 19.81 4.79
CA ARG A 240 -19.82 18.63 5.66
C ARG A 240 -18.93 17.53 5.09
N ALA A 241 -19.04 17.23 3.79
CA ALA A 241 -18.15 16.28 3.15
C ALA A 241 -16.68 16.72 3.20
N ARG A 242 -16.42 18.02 2.99
CA ARG A 242 -15.09 18.62 3.11
C ARG A 242 -14.54 18.48 4.53
N GLN A 243 -15.35 18.76 5.55
CA GLN A 243 -14.95 18.59 6.94
C GLN A 243 -14.67 17.12 7.28
N SER A 244 -15.53 16.19 6.83
CA SER A 244 -15.30 14.75 7.00
C SER A 244 -14.03 14.27 6.30
N TRP A 245 -13.77 14.77 5.09
CA TRP A 245 -12.53 14.50 4.36
C TRP A 245 -11.30 15.01 5.13
N ALA A 246 -11.33 16.26 5.60
CA ALA A 246 -10.20 16.88 6.31
C ALA A 246 -9.88 16.14 7.62
N LEU A 247 -10.90 15.75 8.40
CA LEU A 247 -10.70 14.98 9.63
C LEU A 247 -9.97 13.66 9.35
N LYS A 248 -10.34 12.95 8.27
CA LYS A 248 -9.71 11.70 7.89
C LYS A 248 -8.33 11.89 7.29
N HIS A 249 -8.14 12.92 6.45
CA HIS A 249 -6.83 13.29 5.93
C HIS A 249 -5.84 13.58 7.07
N ARG A 250 -6.26 14.32 8.10
CA ARG A 250 -5.45 14.61 9.30
C ARG A 250 -5.16 13.40 10.18
N LEU A 251 -5.96 12.33 10.10
CA LEU A 251 -5.63 11.06 10.76
C LEU A 251 -4.54 10.31 10.00
N ASP A 252 -4.47 10.50 8.69
CA ASP A 252 -3.50 9.83 7.82
C ASP A 252 -2.14 10.55 7.75
N THR A 253 -2.01 11.74 8.32
CA THR A 253 -0.72 12.48 8.41
C THR A 253 0.35 11.74 9.20
N ARG A 254 -0.04 10.76 10.03
CA ARG A 254 0.90 9.89 10.76
C ARG A 254 1.41 8.71 9.93
N THR A 255 0.77 8.42 8.81
CA THR A 255 0.99 7.21 8.01
C THR A 255 2.14 7.42 7.04
N GLU A 256 3.32 6.89 7.37
CA GLU A 256 4.59 7.15 6.67
C GLU A 256 4.57 6.92 5.14
N ASN A 257 3.74 5.98 4.66
CA ASN A 257 3.65 5.65 3.24
C ASN A 257 2.52 6.39 2.50
N SER A 258 1.77 7.26 3.19
CA SER A 258 0.71 8.11 2.62
C SER A 258 1.28 9.38 2.02
N HIS A 259 0.58 9.94 1.02
CA HIS A 259 0.86 11.27 0.49
C HIS A 259 0.58 12.39 1.51
N ALA A 260 -0.26 12.12 2.53
CA ALA A 260 -0.56 13.06 3.61
C ALA A 260 0.52 13.13 4.70
N PHE A 261 1.50 12.21 4.68
CA PHE A 261 2.45 12.06 5.77
C PHE A 261 3.18 13.37 6.11
N THR A 262 3.19 13.74 7.38
CA THR A 262 3.90 14.90 7.90
C THR A 262 4.92 14.49 8.97
N LEU A 263 4.45 13.85 10.05
CA LEU A 263 5.27 13.38 11.17
C LEU A 263 4.62 12.13 11.79
N PRO A 264 5.37 11.29 12.51
CA PRO A 264 4.79 10.23 13.35
C PRO A 264 3.79 10.80 14.37
N ALA A 265 2.78 10.02 14.74
CA ALA A 265 1.74 10.41 15.70
C ALA A 265 2.30 11.07 16.97
N LEU A 266 3.34 10.48 17.57
CA LEU A 266 3.93 10.96 18.83
C LEU A 266 4.61 12.33 18.71
N LEU A 267 4.92 12.80 17.50
CA LEU A 267 5.50 14.11 17.25
C LEU A 267 4.45 15.15 16.82
N GLN A 268 3.20 14.75 16.63
CA GLN A 268 2.09 15.65 16.30
C GLN A 268 1.28 16.10 17.53
N VAL A 269 1.62 15.59 18.71
CA VAL A 269 0.98 15.91 19.99
C VAL A 269 2.04 16.15 21.05
N GLU A 270 1.66 16.90 22.09
CA GLU A 270 2.53 17.19 23.23
C GLU A 270 2.43 16.10 24.30
N GLY A 271 3.44 16.04 25.17
CA GLY A 271 3.48 15.15 26.32
C GLY A 271 4.90 14.92 26.87
N ASP A 272 4.97 14.70 28.18
CA ASP A 272 6.20 14.53 28.96
C ASP A 272 6.84 13.14 28.80
N SER A 273 6.21 12.24 28.04
CA SER A 273 6.70 10.88 27.76
C SER A 273 6.13 10.35 26.44
N LEU A 274 6.76 9.34 25.86
CA LEU A 274 6.21 8.67 24.67
C LEU A 274 4.86 8.02 24.97
N ALA A 275 4.68 7.45 26.17
CA ALA A 275 3.39 6.88 26.59
C ALA A 275 2.28 7.94 26.74
N THR A 276 2.60 9.11 27.30
CA THR A 276 1.62 10.21 27.43
C THR A 276 1.27 10.81 26.06
N ARG A 277 2.24 10.93 25.16
CA ARG A 277 2.01 11.31 23.76
C ARG A 277 1.11 10.30 23.03
N ALA A 278 1.32 9.00 23.25
CA ALA A 278 0.45 7.96 22.68
C ALA A 278 -1.00 8.12 23.17
N GLY A 279 -1.20 8.34 24.49
CA GLY A 279 -2.51 8.64 25.06
C GLY A 279 -3.16 9.91 24.50
N ALA A 280 -2.39 10.97 24.30
CA ALA A 280 -2.87 12.22 23.70
C ALA A 280 -3.32 12.03 22.24
N TRP A 281 -2.56 11.26 21.45
CA TRP A 281 -2.95 10.94 20.08
C TRP A 281 -4.20 10.05 20.02
N ALA A 282 -4.32 9.07 20.92
CA ALA A 282 -5.51 8.23 21.02
C ALA A 282 -6.76 9.07 21.35
N ALA A 283 -6.67 9.99 22.32
CA ALA A 283 -7.76 10.91 22.65
C ALA A 283 -8.13 11.84 21.47
N LEU A 284 -7.14 12.36 20.75
CA LEU A 284 -7.35 13.17 19.55
C LEU A 284 -8.07 12.37 18.44
N THR A 285 -7.69 11.11 18.26
CA THR A 285 -8.32 10.22 17.28
C THR A 285 -9.78 9.98 17.63
N GLN A 286 -10.06 9.63 18.88
CA GLN A 286 -11.43 9.43 19.36
C GLN A 286 -12.30 10.68 19.20
N ALA A 287 -11.76 11.87 19.47
CA ALA A 287 -12.48 13.12 19.29
C ALA A 287 -12.83 13.38 17.81
N ARG A 288 -11.91 13.07 16.88
CA ARG A 288 -12.14 13.20 15.43
C ARG A 288 -13.16 12.17 14.93
N GLU A 289 -13.14 10.95 15.45
CA GLU A 289 -14.13 9.92 15.14
C GLU A 289 -15.53 10.29 15.62
N ALA A 290 -15.65 10.83 16.84
CA ALA A 290 -16.92 11.35 17.35
C ALA A 290 -17.48 12.48 16.46
N GLU A 291 -16.61 13.37 15.97
CA GLU A 291 -17.01 14.42 15.04
C GLU A 291 -17.43 13.87 13.67
N LEU A 292 -16.76 12.84 13.16
CA LEU A 292 -17.16 12.16 11.93
C LEU A 292 -18.55 11.52 12.05
N ILE A 293 -18.86 10.91 13.21
CA ILE A 293 -20.19 10.36 13.51
C ILE A 293 -21.24 11.47 13.52
N ARG A 294 -20.95 12.61 14.17
CA ARG A 294 -21.84 13.78 14.20
C ARG A 294 -22.12 14.29 12.79
N LEU A 295 -21.09 14.47 11.96
CA LEU A 295 -21.22 14.92 10.57
C LEU A 295 -22.02 13.93 9.72
N ALA A 296 -21.82 12.63 9.90
CA ALA A 296 -22.60 11.62 9.21
C ALA A 296 -24.09 11.71 9.56
N ALA A 297 -24.44 11.89 10.84
CA ALA A 297 -25.83 12.05 11.27
C ALA A 297 -26.48 13.33 10.71
N GLU A 298 -25.73 14.43 10.60
CA GLU A 298 -26.22 15.64 9.94
C GLU A 298 -26.45 15.45 8.45
N ILE A 299 -25.52 14.78 7.75
CA ILE A 299 -25.66 14.42 6.34
C ILE A 299 -26.91 13.54 6.14
N ASP A 300 -27.12 12.55 7.01
CA ASP A 300 -28.29 11.66 6.94
C ASP A 300 -29.59 12.44 7.14
N THR A 301 -29.65 13.31 8.14
CA THR A 301 -30.81 14.19 8.39
C THR A 301 -31.12 15.07 7.18
N HIS A 302 -30.08 15.66 6.58
CA HIS A 302 -30.22 16.50 5.38
C HIS A 302 -30.70 15.66 4.19
N ALA A 303 -30.11 14.48 3.98
CA ALA A 303 -30.48 13.57 2.91
C ALA A 303 -31.92 13.08 3.04
N TYR A 304 -32.37 12.67 4.23
CA TYR A 304 -33.75 12.23 4.47
C TYR A 304 -34.77 13.30 4.07
N ARG A 305 -34.51 14.58 4.39
CA ARG A 305 -35.35 15.69 3.95
C ARG A 305 -35.36 15.83 2.43
N LEU A 306 -34.21 15.78 1.77
CA LEU A 306 -34.12 15.92 0.30
C LEU A 306 -34.82 14.79 -0.45
N TYR A 307 -34.73 13.57 0.08
CA TYR A 307 -35.45 12.41 -0.44
C TYR A 307 -36.93 12.40 -0.01
N GLY A 308 -37.38 13.28 0.88
CA GLY A 308 -38.74 13.27 1.44
C GLY A 308 -39.08 11.95 2.14
N LEU A 309 -38.14 11.44 2.95
CA LEU A 309 -38.31 10.24 3.77
C LEU A 309 -38.87 10.65 5.13
N ASP A 310 -40.08 10.17 5.42
CA ASP A 310 -40.77 10.43 6.69
C ASP A 310 -40.15 9.68 7.88
N ALA A 311 -40.60 9.99 9.10
CA ALA A 311 -40.07 9.38 10.32
C ALA A 311 -40.20 7.85 10.34
N GLU A 312 -41.27 7.29 9.75
CA GLU A 312 -41.44 5.84 9.65
C GLU A 312 -40.39 5.22 8.71
N ALA A 313 -40.11 5.86 7.58
CA ALA A 313 -39.06 5.43 6.67
C ALA A 313 -37.66 5.55 7.31
N GLN A 314 -37.40 6.65 8.02
CA GLN A 314 -36.13 6.86 8.74
C GLN A 314 -35.89 5.78 9.78
N GLU A 315 -36.87 5.53 10.66
CA GLU A 315 -36.77 4.51 11.69
C GLU A 315 -36.55 3.11 11.08
N ARG A 316 -37.20 2.79 9.95
CA ARG A 316 -36.95 1.54 9.23
C ARG A 316 -35.54 1.44 8.66
N ILE A 317 -35.00 2.53 8.13
CA ILE A 317 -33.62 2.59 7.60
C ILE A 317 -32.61 2.45 8.73
N GLU A 318 -32.87 3.06 9.88
CA GLU A 318 -32.02 3.01 11.08
C GLU A 318 -32.00 1.62 11.71
N ARG A 319 -33.18 0.99 11.88
CA ARG A 319 -33.29 -0.38 12.41
C ARG A 319 -32.68 -1.44 11.49
N GLY A 320 -32.41 -1.11 10.23
CA GLY A 320 -32.01 -2.08 9.21
C GLY A 320 -33.19 -2.95 8.76
N PHE A 321 -33.05 -3.58 7.59
CA PHE A 321 -34.12 -4.39 7.00
C PHE A 321 -34.01 -5.89 7.35
N GLY A 322 -33.48 -6.23 8.54
CA GLY A 322 -33.28 -7.60 9.03
C GLY A 322 -31.93 -8.22 8.62
N ALA A 323 -31.30 -8.93 9.57
CA ALA A 323 -29.96 -9.56 9.55
C ALA A 323 -28.72 -8.65 9.41
N ASP A 324 -28.87 -7.37 9.06
CA ASP A 324 -27.76 -6.41 9.04
C ASP A 324 -27.99 -5.29 10.06
N ALA A 325 -27.50 -5.49 11.30
CA ALA A 325 -26.99 -4.35 12.03
C ALA A 325 -25.73 -3.92 11.25
N ASP A 326 -25.69 -2.65 10.87
CA ASP A 326 -24.72 -1.97 10.01
C ASP A 326 -23.32 -1.87 10.67
N GLU A 327 -22.91 -2.89 11.44
CA GLU A 327 -21.52 -3.04 11.83
C GLU A 327 -20.74 -3.48 10.58
N PRO A 328 -19.72 -2.71 10.15
CA PRO A 328 -18.86 -3.13 9.08
C PRO A 328 -18.19 -4.44 9.48
N GLN A 329 -18.65 -5.56 8.92
CA GLN A 329 -17.96 -6.81 9.08
C GLN A 329 -16.73 -6.81 8.15
N PRO A 330 -15.53 -7.19 8.64
CA PRO A 330 -14.36 -7.43 7.82
C PRO A 330 -14.69 -8.17 6.52
N ALA A 331 -14.28 -7.61 5.39
CA ALA A 331 -14.28 -8.34 4.15
C ALA A 331 -13.13 -9.35 4.14
N GLY A 332 -13.46 -10.60 4.42
CA GLY A 332 -12.68 -11.72 3.92
C GLY A 332 -13.06 -11.99 2.46
N ASP A 333 -12.38 -11.34 1.50
CA ASP A 333 -12.44 -11.73 0.08
C ASP A 333 -11.05 -11.56 -0.57
N ASP A 334 -10.42 -12.69 -0.90
CA ASP A 334 -9.37 -12.99 -1.90
C ASP A 334 -8.19 -12.01 -2.19
N GLU A 335 -7.98 -10.96 -1.40
CA GLU A 335 -6.71 -10.22 -1.29
C GLU A 335 -6.25 -10.26 0.17
N ALA A 336 -5.92 -11.46 0.68
CA ALA A 336 -5.41 -11.67 2.04
C ALA A 336 -4.14 -10.82 2.30
N ASP A 337 -4.33 -9.63 2.88
CA ASP A 337 -3.36 -8.88 3.71
C ASP A 337 -3.94 -7.52 4.20
N GLU A 338 -5.26 -7.30 4.18
CA GLU A 338 -5.87 -6.17 4.89
C GLU A 338 -6.16 -6.61 6.33
N THR A 339 -5.13 -6.66 7.18
CA THR A 339 -5.33 -6.80 8.62
C THR A 339 -6.04 -5.56 9.14
N GLU A 340 -7.19 -5.78 9.75
CA GLU A 340 -7.89 -4.79 10.55
C GLU A 340 -7.03 -4.46 11.79
N GLU A 341 -6.40 -3.29 11.78
CA GLU A 341 -5.48 -2.87 12.84
C GLU A 341 -5.97 -1.59 13.55
N THR A 342 -7.28 -1.36 13.72
CA THR A 342 -7.73 -0.05 14.26
C THR A 342 -7.42 0.13 15.76
N ASP A 343 -7.58 -0.89 16.60
CA ASP A 343 -7.39 -0.71 18.04
C ASP A 343 -5.93 -0.87 18.46
N ALA A 344 -5.20 -1.81 17.85
CA ALA A 344 -3.79 -2.05 18.14
C ALA A 344 -2.90 -0.88 17.64
N GLU A 345 -3.27 -0.20 16.55
CA GLU A 345 -2.51 0.98 16.07
C GLU A 345 -2.59 2.20 16.98
N LEU A 346 -3.51 2.20 17.96
CA LEU A 346 -3.64 3.24 18.98
C LEU A 346 -2.83 2.95 20.25
N ASP A 347 -2.21 1.77 20.33
CA ASP A 347 -1.29 1.44 21.42
C ASP A 347 0.05 2.18 21.28
N ALA A 348 0.74 2.35 22.40
CA ALA A 348 2.03 3.02 22.44
C ALA A 348 3.10 2.30 21.59
N ALA A 349 3.14 0.96 21.61
CA ALA A 349 4.20 0.19 20.95
C ALA A 349 4.21 0.36 19.41
N PRO A 350 3.08 0.25 18.67
CA PRO A 350 3.07 0.51 17.22
C PRO A 350 3.36 1.97 16.85
N MET A 351 2.97 2.94 17.70
CA MET A 351 3.34 4.33 17.50
C MET A 351 4.84 4.57 17.69
N VAL A 352 5.47 3.93 18.68
CA VAL A 352 6.93 3.97 18.87
C VAL A 352 7.66 3.26 17.73
N ALA A 353 7.15 2.13 17.24
CA ALA A 353 7.70 1.47 16.05
C ALA A 353 7.64 2.39 14.81
N SER A 354 6.57 3.18 14.70
CA SER A 354 6.43 4.20 13.66
C SER A 354 7.40 5.35 13.81
N LEU A 355 7.64 5.79 15.05
CA LEU A 355 8.70 6.76 15.36
C LEU A 355 10.09 6.22 14.98
N MET A 356 10.38 4.93 15.25
CA MET A 356 11.67 4.30 14.88
C MET A 356 11.86 4.24 13.37
N SER A 357 10.81 3.88 12.63
CA SER A 357 10.85 3.82 11.16
C SER A 357 11.05 5.19 10.53
N TRP A 358 10.38 6.22 11.07
CA TRP A 358 10.60 7.60 10.66
C TRP A 358 12.01 8.08 10.99
N ALA A 359 12.52 7.80 12.20
CA ALA A 359 13.87 8.18 12.60
C ALA A 359 14.94 7.49 11.73
N LEU A 360 14.72 6.22 11.35
CA LEU A 360 15.54 5.55 10.34
C LEU A 360 15.45 6.25 8.97
N GLY A 361 14.26 6.71 8.58
CA GLY A 361 14.09 7.53 7.38
C GLY A 361 14.84 8.87 7.43
N VAL A 362 14.83 9.56 8.56
CA VAL A 362 15.64 10.77 8.77
C VAL A 362 17.14 10.44 8.69
N ALA A 363 17.58 9.32 9.29
CA ALA A 363 18.97 8.86 9.21
C ALA A 363 19.43 8.53 7.78
N PHE A 364 18.51 8.17 6.88
CA PHE A 364 18.77 8.02 5.44
C PHE A 364 18.53 9.30 4.61
N GLY A 365 18.13 10.41 5.23
CA GLY A 365 17.85 11.68 4.54
C GLY A 365 16.50 11.73 3.82
N ARG A 366 15.57 10.82 4.13
CA ARG A 366 14.25 10.75 3.49
C ARG A 366 13.24 11.76 4.07
N PHE A 367 13.27 11.96 5.39
CA PHE A 367 12.32 12.82 6.11
C PHE A 367 13.00 14.05 6.68
N ASP A 368 12.27 15.16 6.71
CA ASP A 368 12.76 16.44 7.19
C ASP A 368 12.56 16.57 8.70
N VAL A 369 13.65 16.49 9.46
CA VAL A 369 13.62 16.59 10.93
C VAL A 369 13.18 17.98 11.42
N ARG A 370 13.31 19.02 10.58
CA ARG A 370 12.99 20.41 10.95
C ARG A 370 11.51 20.63 11.22
N LEU A 371 10.64 19.77 10.69
CA LEU A 371 9.22 19.77 11.04
C LEU A 371 8.99 19.39 12.51
N ALA A 372 9.81 18.47 13.05
CA ALA A 372 9.72 18.05 14.45
C ALA A 372 10.37 19.06 15.40
N THR A 373 11.39 19.81 14.96
CA THR A 373 12.04 20.85 15.77
C THR A 373 11.36 22.21 15.70
N GLY A 374 10.42 22.40 14.76
CA GLY A 374 9.74 23.68 14.52
C GLY A 374 10.57 24.67 13.69
N GLU A 375 11.74 24.27 13.17
CA GLU A 375 12.54 25.09 12.25
C GLU A 375 11.89 25.23 10.86
N ARG A 376 10.97 24.33 10.51
CA ARG A 376 10.17 24.37 9.28
C ARG A 376 8.69 24.20 9.64
N ASP A 377 7.85 25.09 9.12
CA ASP A 377 6.40 24.94 9.24
C ASP A 377 5.87 23.83 8.33
N ALA A 378 4.81 23.16 8.80
CA ALA A 378 4.05 22.24 7.95
C ALA A 378 3.37 23.03 6.81
N PRO A 379 3.32 22.47 5.58
CA PRO A 379 2.60 23.11 4.49
C PRO A 379 1.09 23.19 4.80
N PRO A 380 0.36 24.10 4.13
CA PRO A 380 -1.09 24.19 4.29
C PRO A 380 -1.78 22.88 3.90
N GLU A 381 -2.92 22.61 4.54
CA GLU A 381 -3.77 21.47 4.21
C GLU A 381 -4.25 21.56 2.75
N PRO A 382 -4.11 20.50 1.94
CA PRO A 382 -4.54 20.53 0.55
C PRO A 382 -6.07 20.52 0.42
N GLU A 383 -6.57 20.98 -0.71
CA GLU A 383 -7.98 20.84 -1.06
C GLU A 383 -8.29 19.39 -1.48
N PRO A 384 -9.52 18.89 -1.28
CA PRO A 384 -9.82 17.46 -1.47
C PRO A 384 -9.43 16.88 -2.83
N PHE A 385 -9.59 17.66 -3.91
CA PHE A 385 -9.35 17.21 -5.29
C PHE A 385 -8.02 17.69 -5.87
N ASP A 386 -7.17 18.36 -5.09
CA ASP A 386 -5.84 18.76 -5.53
C ASP A 386 -5.04 17.52 -5.98
N PRO A 387 -4.20 17.63 -7.03
CA PRO A 387 -3.31 16.55 -7.41
C PRO A 387 -2.45 16.10 -6.23
N LEU A 388 -2.22 14.78 -6.13
CA LEU A 388 -1.37 14.23 -5.07
C LEU A 388 0.06 14.77 -5.21
N PRO A 389 0.71 15.14 -4.09
CA PRO A 389 2.07 15.64 -4.13
C PRO A 389 3.06 14.54 -4.54
N VAL A 390 4.12 14.92 -5.26
CA VAL A 390 5.17 13.97 -5.67
C VAL A 390 5.91 13.39 -4.46
N CYS A 391 6.16 14.23 -3.45
CA CYS A 391 6.72 13.86 -2.16
C CYS A 391 5.75 14.31 -1.05
N SER A 392 5.55 13.51 -0.01
CA SER A 392 4.68 13.91 1.09
C SER A 392 5.25 15.11 1.86
N PRO A 393 4.41 15.91 2.54
CA PRO A 393 4.83 17.05 3.35
C PRO A 393 6.02 16.79 4.29
N GLY A 394 6.09 15.58 4.86
CA GLY A 394 7.14 15.15 5.78
C GLY A 394 8.50 14.86 5.16
N MET A 395 8.61 14.80 3.83
CA MET A 395 9.85 14.45 3.14
C MET A 395 10.84 15.62 3.09
N LEU A 396 12.13 15.29 3.12
CA LEU A 396 13.21 16.24 2.91
C LEU A 396 13.40 16.48 1.41
N THR A 397 13.02 17.66 0.94
CA THR A 397 13.06 18.03 -0.48
C THR A 397 13.87 19.29 -0.72
N GLY A 398 14.36 19.44 -1.96
CA GLY A 398 14.96 20.67 -2.46
C GLY A 398 13.92 21.66 -2.96
N ASP A 399 14.38 22.73 -3.60
CA ASP A 399 13.53 23.78 -4.18
C ASP A 399 12.64 23.29 -5.33
N ASP A 400 13.02 22.17 -5.96
CA ASP A 400 12.26 21.49 -7.02
C ASP A 400 11.20 20.50 -6.48
N ALA A 401 10.99 20.47 -5.16
CA ALA A 401 10.11 19.53 -4.46
C ALA A 401 10.46 18.04 -4.65
N LEU A 402 11.70 17.73 -5.04
CA LEU A 402 12.22 16.36 -5.13
C LEU A 402 13.18 16.05 -3.97
N PRO A 403 13.42 14.76 -3.63
CA PRO A 403 14.34 14.40 -2.57
C PRO A 403 15.76 14.90 -2.82
N VAL A 404 16.40 15.41 -1.78
CA VAL A 404 17.80 15.86 -1.86
C VAL A 404 18.77 14.67 -1.76
N PRO A 405 19.85 14.64 -2.55
CA PRO A 405 20.83 13.55 -2.52
C PRO A 405 21.86 13.67 -1.38
N ALA A 406 21.92 14.82 -0.70
CA ALA A 406 22.87 15.11 0.37
C ALA A 406 22.27 16.11 1.38
N PRO A 407 22.80 16.18 2.61
CA PRO A 407 22.33 17.12 3.62
C PRO A 407 22.38 18.58 3.11
N PRO A 408 21.26 19.32 3.11
CA PRO A 408 21.25 20.73 2.75
C PRO A 408 22.12 21.56 3.70
N ALA A 409 22.57 22.73 3.24
CA ALA A 409 23.31 23.66 4.09
C ALA A 409 22.46 24.06 5.31
N GLY A 410 23.03 23.95 6.51
CA GLY A 410 22.33 24.25 7.76
C GLY A 410 21.39 23.15 8.25
N TYR A 411 21.29 22.01 7.57
CA TYR A 411 20.53 20.87 8.08
C TYR A 411 21.21 20.28 9.34
N PRO A 412 20.47 19.98 10.43
CA PRO A 412 21.09 19.66 11.73
C PRO A 412 21.72 18.26 11.80
N LEU A 413 21.54 17.43 10.77
CA LEU A 413 22.00 16.04 10.75
C LEU A 413 22.78 15.74 9.46
N THR A 414 23.68 14.76 9.55
CA THR A 414 24.33 14.15 8.37
C THR A 414 23.65 12.82 8.05
N PHE A 415 23.56 12.47 6.76
CA PHE A 415 23.08 11.17 6.31
C PHE A 415 23.93 10.65 5.13
N PRO A 416 23.99 9.33 4.90
CA PRO A 416 24.86 8.75 3.89
C PRO A 416 24.38 9.05 2.48
N THR A 417 25.23 9.69 1.66
CA THR A 417 24.92 9.99 0.25
C THR A 417 24.93 8.76 -0.64
N ASP A 418 25.40 7.63 -0.13
CA ASP A 418 25.44 6.34 -0.81
C ASP A 418 24.30 5.41 -0.41
N GLY A 419 23.45 5.86 0.52
CA GLY A 419 22.31 5.09 1.01
C GLY A 419 22.67 3.87 1.84
N VAL A 420 23.89 3.81 2.41
CA VAL A 420 24.36 2.67 3.21
C VAL A 420 24.57 3.05 4.67
N LEU A 421 23.91 2.31 5.56
CA LEU A 421 24.18 2.26 7.00
C LEU A 421 24.56 0.84 7.40
N VAL A 422 25.22 0.68 8.56
CA VAL A 422 25.62 -0.63 9.09
C VAL A 422 25.24 -0.77 10.56
N ASP A 423 24.88 -1.97 10.98
CA ASP A 423 24.82 -2.31 12.40
C ASP A 423 26.23 -2.67 12.88
N ASP A 424 27.02 -1.64 13.20
CA ASP A 424 28.42 -1.79 13.64
C ASP A 424 28.82 -0.65 14.59
N ALA A 425 28.85 -0.95 15.89
CA ALA A 425 29.15 0.04 16.92
C ALA A 425 30.56 0.65 16.72
N GLY A 426 30.62 1.97 16.60
CA GLY A 426 31.87 2.72 16.39
C GLY A 426 32.19 3.01 14.92
N HIS A 427 31.46 2.40 13.98
CA HIS A 427 31.56 2.75 12.56
C HIS A 427 30.96 4.16 12.29
N PRO A 428 31.51 4.97 11.37
CA PRO A 428 30.93 6.28 11.03
C PRO A 428 29.49 6.19 10.50
N SER A 429 29.19 5.15 9.71
CA SER A 429 27.84 4.85 9.20
C SER A 429 27.02 3.92 10.11
N ASP A 430 27.30 3.90 11.43
CA ASP A 430 26.53 3.09 12.38
C ASP A 430 25.05 3.54 12.42
N LEU A 431 24.14 2.62 12.08
CA LEU A 431 22.70 2.87 11.97
C LEU A 431 22.14 3.39 13.29
N VAL A 432 22.50 2.75 14.40
CA VAL A 432 21.93 3.08 15.71
C VAL A 432 22.41 4.44 16.17
N ARG A 433 23.68 4.79 15.91
CA ARG A 433 24.21 6.14 16.13
C ARG A 433 23.47 7.18 15.29
N ALA A 434 23.21 6.90 14.01
CA ALA A 434 22.51 7.82 13.13
C ALA A 434 21.06 8.07 13.60
N VAL A 435 20.34 7.00 13.97
CA VAL A 435 18.98 7.11 14.56
C VAL A 435 19.02 7.82 15.91
N ARG A 436 20.07 7.59 16.72
CA ARG A 436 20.24 8.28 18.00
C ARG A 436 20.44 9.78 17.85
N ALA A 437 21.17 10.21 16.83
CA ALA A 437 21.34 11.64 16.54
C ALA A 437 19.99 12.32 16.23
N VAL A 438 19.04 11.61 15.61
CA VAL A 438 17.67 12.12 15.42
C VAL A 438 16.99 12.36 16.77
N PHE A 439 17.13 11.43 17.72
CA PHE A 439 16.58 11.60 19.07
C PHE A 439 17.21 12.79 19.81
N ASP A 440 18.51 12.99 19.68
CA ASP A 440 19.23 14.10 20.30
C ASP A 440 18.81 15.46 19.73
N VAL A 441 18.35 15.51 18.47
CA VAL A 441 17.80 16.74 17.84
C VAL A 441 16.34 16.98 18.21
N VAL A 442 15.53 15.92 18.31
CA VAL A 442 14.07 16.03 18.49
C VAL A 442 13.66 16.17 19.95
N PHE A 443 14.40 15.57 20.88
CA PHE A 443 14.02 15.51 22.30
C PHE A 443 15.10 16.12 23.19
N GLU A 444 14.70 17.01 24.10
CA GLU A 444 15.60 17.57 25.12
C GLU A 444 16.21 16.46 26.01
N ASP A 445 15.38 15.56 26.52
CA ASP A 445 15.80 14.39 27.31
C ASP A 445 15.96 13.12 26.45
N SER A 446 16.78 13.20 25.41
CA SER A 446 16.95 12.11 24.42
C SER A 446 17.31 10.76 25.04
N ASN A 447 18.10 10.75 26.14
CA ASN A 447 18.44 9.54 26.88
C ASN A 447 17.21 8.85 27.47
N VAL A 448 16.32 9.60 28.10
CA VAL A 448 15.10 9.05 28.72
C VAL A 448 14.19 8.49 27.63
N ARG A 449 13.97 9.26 26.56
CA ARG A 449 13.12 8.85 25.42
C ARG A 449 13.64 7.61 24.71
N TRP A 450 14.95 7.48 24.60
CA TRP A 450 15.59 6.32 23.99
C TRP A 450 15.34 5.02 24.76
N HIS A 451 15.46 5.06 26.10
CA HIS A 451 15.18 3.90 26.95
C HIS A 451 13.68 3.60 27.00
N GLU A 452 12.84 4.63 27.12
CA GLU A 452 11.38 4.50 27.07
C GLU A 452 10.91 3.83 25.76
N ALA A 453 11.50 4.20 24.62
CA ALA A 453 11.20 3.57 23.34
C ALA A 453 11.55 2.08 23.33
N ALA A 454 12.71 1.69 23.88
CA ALA A 454 13.10 0.28 23.98
C ALA A 454 12.13 -0.52 24.89
N GLU A 455 11.76 0.05 26.03
CA GLU A 455 10.81 -0.56 26.98
C GLU A 455 9.43 -0.77 26.34
N LEU A 456 8.88 0.26 25.68
CA LEU A 456 7.58 0.18 25.01
C LEU A 456 7.58 -0.82 23.85
N LEU A 457 8.72 -0.98 23.15
CA LEU A 457 8.89 -1.99 22.12
C LEU A 457 9.18 -3.39 22.69
N SER A 458 9.28 -3.55 24.03
CA SER A 458 9.70 -4.78 24.69
C SER A 458 11.06 -5.30 24.20
N ALA A 459 11.95 -4.40 23.79
CA ALA A 459 13.28 -4.71 23.31
C ALA A 459 14.32 -4.47 24.42
N PRO A 460 15.36 -5.32 24.56
CA PRO A 460 16.45 -5.08 25.52
C PRO A 460 17.15 -3.74 25.30
N ASP A 461 17.31 -3.37 24.03
CA ASP A 461 17.86 -2.10 23.57
C ASP A 461 17.47 -1.90 22.10
N LEU A 462 17.61 -0.67 21.59
CA LEU A 462 17.21 -0.35 20.22
C LEU A 462 18.15 -0.91 19.13
N ARG A 463 19.41 -1.26 19.44
CA ARG A 463 20.29 -1.96 18.48
C ARG A 463 19.76 -3.36 18.23
N THR A 464 19.42 -4.09 19.29
CA THR A 464 18.80 -5.41 19.22
C THR A 464 17.48 -5.36 18.43
N PHE A 465 16.65 -4.33 18.69
CA PHE A 465 15.41 -4.11 17.95
C PHE A 465 15.65 -3.94 16.44
N PHE A 466 16.57 -3.06 16.02
CA PHE A 466 16.88 -2.90 14.59
C PHE A 466 17.46 -4.18 13.98
N ALA A 467 18.34 -4.88 14.69
CA ALA A 467 18.98 -6.09 14.21
C ALA A 467 17.98 -7.23 13.94
N ARG A 468 16.91 -7.35 14.75
CA ARG A 468 16.07 -8.57 14.78
C ARG A 468 14.58 -8.35 14.57
N ASP A 469 14.05 -7.23 15.06
CA ASP A 469 12.60 -7.06 15.23
C ASP A 469 12.02 -6.02 14.27
N PHE A 470 12.82 -5.04 13.81
CA PHE A 470 12.35 -3.95 12.96
C PHE A 470 11.93 -4.38 11.54
N PHE A 471 12.60 -5.37 10.95
CA PHE A 471 12.46 -5.64 9.51
C PHE A 471 11.08 -6.21 9.12
N GLU A 472 10.48 -7.05 9.96
CA GLU A 472 9.13 -7.60 9.74
C GLU A 472 8.03 -6.51 9.71
N PRO A 473 7.87 -5.63 10.72
CA PRO A 473 6.89 -4.55 10.64
C PRO A 473 7.18 -3.56 9.51
N HIS A 474 8.45 -3.38 9.12
CA HIS A 474 8.80 -2.61 7.93
C HIS A 474 8.31 -3.28 6.64
N ILE A 475 8.47 -4.60 6.47
CA ILE A 475 7.90 -5.32 5.33
C ILE A 475 6.38 -5.12 5.28
N LYS A 476 5.69 -5.31 6.41
CA LYS A 476 4.22 -5.15 6.49
C LYS A 476 3.78 -3.74 6.11
N ARG A 477 4.42 -2.70 6.67
CA ARG A 477 4.15 -1.29 6.36
C ARG A 477 4.27 -0.98 4.87
N TYR A 478 5.19 -1.63 4.18
CA TYR A 478 5.41 -1.46 2.75
C TYR A 478 4.82 -2.60 1.92
N SER A 479 3.80 -3.29 2.44
CA SER A 479 3.04 -4.31 1.74
C SER A 479 1.57 -3.94 1.63
N LYS A 480 1.07 -3.79 0.40
CA LYS A 480 -0.35 -3.47 0.13
C LYS A 480 -0.76 -3.94 -1.25
N SER A 481 -2.03 -4.30 -1.43
CA SER A 481 -2.57 -4.89 -2.68
C SER A 481 -1.71 -6.04 -3.22
N ARG A 482 -1.33 -6.98 -2.35
CA ARG A 482 -0.47 -8.15 -2.63
C ARG A 482 0.95 -7.83 -3.13
N ARG A 483 1.36 -6.55 -3.10
CA ARG A 483 2.73 -6.14 -3.37
C ARG A 483 3.47 -6.06 -2.04
N LYS A 484 4.70 -6.58 -2.01
CA LYS A 484 5.61 -6.45 -0.87
C LYS A 484 6.84 -5.67 -1.33
N ALA A 485 7.01 -4.44 -0.85
CA ALA A 485 8.02 -3.52 -1.36
C ALA A 485 8.78 -2.77 -0.25
N PRO A 486 9.43 -3.46 0.71
CA PRO A 486 10.25 -2.79 1.73
C PRO A 486 11.31 -1.90 1.09
N ILE A 487 11.43 -0.66 1.56
CA ILE A 487 12.33 0.34 0.95
C ILE A 487 13.68 0.51 1.66
N TYR A 488 13.80 0.03 2.91
CA TYR A 488 15.06 -0.22 3.60
C TYR A 488 15.33 -1.72 3.57
N TRP A 489 16.47 -2.13 3.03
CA TRP A 489 16.84 -3.53 2.89
C TRP A 489 17.90 -3.90 3.92
N GLN A 490 17.61 -4.89 4.76
CA GLN A 490 18.57 -5.44 5.70
C GLN A 490 19.23 -6.69 5.12
N LEU A 491 20.51 -6.60 4.81
CA LEU A 491 21.38 -7.72 4.47
C LEU A 491 22.19 -8.08 5.71
N ALA A 492 22.05 -9.29 6.26
CA ALA A 492 22.67 -9.61 7.55
C ALA A 492 23.39 -10.96 7.58
N THR A 493 24.27 -11.12 8.56
CA THR A 493 24.77 -12.44 8.95
C THR A 493 23.66 -13.28 9.58
N PRO A 494 23.77 -14.63 9.62
CA PRO A 494 22.76 -15.49 10.23
C PRO A 494 22.43 -15.17 11.69
N SER A 495 23.41 -14.72 12.48
CA SER A 495 23.21 -14.29 13.86
C SER A 495 22.57 -12.90 14.00
N ALA A 496 22.47 -12.15 12.91
CA ALA A 496 22.21 -10.71 12.88
C ALA A 496 23.20 -9.90 13.73
N GLY A 497 24.39 -10.42 14.00
CA GLY A 497 25.46 -9.70 14.72
C GLY A 497 26.16 -8.64 13.87
N TYR A 498 25.95 -8.66 12.56
CA TYR A 498 26.32 -7.60 11.64
C TYR A 498 25.28 -7.53 10.52
N SER A 499 24.86 -6.30 10.18
CA SER A 499 23.92 -6.04 9.09
C SER A 499 24.35 -4.83 8.29
N VAL A 500 24.13 -4.86 6.98
CA VAL A 500 24.19 -3.73 6.08
C VAL A 500 22.76 -3.33 5.72
N TRP A 501 22.45 -2.05 5.83
CA TRP A 501 21.15 -1.46 5.55
C TRP A 501 21.24 -0.57 4.32
N LEU A 502 20.39 -0.84 3.34
CA LEU A 502 20.42 -0.15 2.05
C LEU A 502 19.09 0.57 1.80
N TYR A 503 19.13 1.82 1.36
CA TYR A 503 17.95 2.59 0.95
C TYR A 503 17.73 2.50 -0.57
N ILE A 504 16.61 1.94 -1.01
CA ILE A 504 16.39 1.62 -2.44
C ILE A 504 16.47 2.81 -3.40
N HIS A 505 16.09 4.00 -2.93
CA HIS A 505 16.06 5.21 -3.78
C HIS A 505 17.43 5.86 -3.92
N ALA A 506 18.43 5.39 -3.17
CA ALA A 506 19.83 5.79 -3.29
C ALA A 506 20.69 4.76 -4.06
N PHE A 507 20.07 3.71 -4.62
CA PHE A 507 20.79 2.68 -5.35
C PHE A 507 21.48 3.22 -6.60
N THR A 508 22.68 2.70 -6.83
CA THR A 508 23.47 2.89 -8.05
C THR A 508 23.98 1.53 -8.52
N ASN A 509 24.56 1.47 -9.71
CA ASN A 509 25.20 0.25 -10.22
C ASN A 509 26.41 -0.19 -9.37
N ASP A 510 26.96 0.72 -8.55
CA ASP A 510 28.12 0.43 -7.70
C ASP A 510 27.74 0.04 -6.27
N THR A 511 26.47 0.12 -5.87
CA THR A 511 26.05 -0.07 -4.48
C THR A 511 26.61 -1.35 -3.85
N LEU A 512 26.48 -2.51 -4.50
CA LEU A 512 27.00 -3.77 -3.93
C LEU A 512 28.52 -3.89 -3.96
N PHE A 513 29.21 -3.24 -4.90
CA PHE A 513 30.68 -3.15 -4.89
C PHE A 513 31.17 -2.29 -3.73
N ARG A 514 30.46 -1.20 -3.41
CA ARG A 514 30.76 -0.38 -2.22
C ARG A 514 30.48 -1.13 -0.94
N VAL A 515 29.34 -1.82 -0.83
CA VAL A 515 29.06 -2.73 0.30
C VAL A 515 30.20 -3.71 0.51
N GLN A 516 30.70 -4.32 -0.57
CA GLN A 516 31.83 -5.24 -0.52
C GLN A 516 33.12 -4.58 0.01
N ASN A 517 33.55 -3.48 -0.63
CA ASN A 517 34.90 -2.93 -0.46
C ASN A 517 35.02 -1.93 0.69
N ASP A 518 33.96 -1.17 0.97
CA ASP A 518 33.98 -0.05 1.91
C ASP A 518 33.44 -0.46 3.30
N TYR A 519 32.61 -1.51 3.38
CA TYR A 519 31.94 -1.91 4.62
C TYR A 519 32.32 -3.33 5.06
N VAL A 520 31.99 -4.34 4.26
CA VAL A 520 32.10 -5.75 4.69
C VAL A 520 33.55 -6.22 4.77
N ALA A 521 34.36 -5.96 3.75
CA ALA A 521 35.77 -6.39 3.75
C ALA A 521 36.60 -5.69 4.86
N PRO A 522 36.48 -4.37 5.09
CA PRO A 522 37.14 -3.72 6.22
C PRO A 522 36.68 -4.26 7.59
N LYS A 523 35.38 -4.53 7.76
CA LYS A 523 34.85 -5.14 8.98
C LYS A 523 35.43 -6.52 9.23
N LEU A 524 35.44 -7.39 8.20
CA LEU A 524 36.05 -8.71 8.31
C LEU A 524 37.52 -8.62 8.72
N ALA A 525 38.31 -7.76 8.06
CA ALA A 525 39.73 -7.58 8.40
C ALA A 525 39.96 -7.02 9.82
N HIS A 526 39.02 -6.22 10.34
CA HIS A 526 39.05 -5.78 11.74
C HIS A 526 38.80 -6.95 12.71
N GLU A 527 37.77 -7.75 12.46
CA GLU A 527 37.40 -8.86 13.35
C GLU A 527 38.40 -10.03 13.28
N GLU A 528 39.05 -10.25 12.13
CA GLU A 528 40.16 -11.21 11.99
C GLU A 528 41.36 -10.80 12.84
N ARG A 529 41.78 -9.53 12.82
CA ARG A 529 42.85 -9.02 13.69
C ARG A 529 42.49 -9.14 15.17
N ARG A 530 41.22 -8.89 15.52
CA ARG A 530 40.73 -9.07 16.90
C ARG A 530 40.78 -10.55 17.32
N LEU A 531 40.39 -11.46 16.42
CA LEU A 531 40.49 -12.90 16.66
C LEU A 531 41.95 -13.35 16.86
N GLU A 532 42.87 -12.84 16.06
CA GLU A 532 44.31 -13.10 16.22
C GLU A 532 44.84 -12.60 17.56
N SER A 533 44.46 -11.39 18.00
CA SER A 533 44.84 -10.85 19.32
C SER A 533 44.33 -11.73 20.45
N LEU A 534 43.02 -12.05 20.44
CA LEU A 534 42.40 -12.92 21.44
C LEU A 534 43.05 -14.31 21.47
N THR A 535 43.36 -14.88 20.30
CA THR A 535 44.04 -16.18 20.21
C THR A 535 45.43 -16.13 20.83
N ASN A 536 46.17 -15.04 20.61
CA ASN A 536 47.52 -14.87 21.15
C ASN A 536 47.51 -14.61 22.67
N GLU A 537 46.57 -13.82 23.19
CA GLU A 537 46.39 -13.55 24.63
C GLU A 537 46.02 -14.81 25.42
N LEU A 538 45.31 -15.75 24.77
CA LEU A 538 44.79 -16.96 25.41
C LEU A 538 45.71 -18.19 25.29
N ARG A 539 46.93 -18.01 24.76
CA ARG A 539 47.94 -19.09 24.67
C ARG A 539 48.33 -19.68 26.03
N ASP A 540 48.22 -18.90 27.11
CA ASP A 540 48.51 -19.34 28.48
C ASP A 540 47.23 -19.40 29.33
N GLY A 541 46.69 -20.60 29.54
CA GLY A 541 45.71 -20.85 30.60
C GLY A 541 44.35 -20.14 30.49
N ALA A 542 43.69 -20.19 29.33
CA ALA A 542 42.38 -19.55 29.12
C ALA A 542 41.27 -20.08 30.06
N THR A 543 40.56 -19.16 30.73
CA THR A 543 39.35 -19.45 31.52
C THR A 543 38.19 -19.91 30.63
N ALA A 544 37.18 -20.56 31.22
CA ALA A 544 35.98 -20.98 30.48
C ALA A 544 35.25 -19.81 29.79
N ARG A 545 35.25 -18.62 30.42
CA ARG A 545 34.66 -17.39 29.85
C ARG A 545 35.42 -16.95 28.60
N GLN A 546 36.75 -16.91 28.67
CA GLN A 546 37.61 -16.52 27.56
C GLN A 546 37.53 -17.51 26.38
N ARG A 547 37.44 -18.82 26.65
CA ARG A 547 37.21 -19.82 25.58
C ARG A 547 35.86 -19.62 24.87
N LYS A 548 34.82 -19.24 25.62
CA LYS A 548 33.50 -18.94 25.05
C LYS A 548 33.55 -17.67 24.19
N GLU A 549 34.26 -16.65 24.63
CA GLU A 549 34.48 -15.41 23.88
C GLU A 549 35.26 -15.67 22.59
N LEU A 550 36.34 -16.45 22.64
CA LEU A 550 37.10 -16.86 21.46
C LEU A 550 36.23 -17.61 20.46
N ALA A 551 35.47 -18.62 20.91
CA ALA A 551 34.57 -19.38 20.04
C ALA A 551 33.46 -18.51 19.42
N ALA A 552 32.96 -17.51 20.14
CA ALA A 552 31.98 -16.56 19.61
C ALA A 552 32.60 -15.65 18.54
N GLN A 553 33.84 -15.18 18.77
CA GLN A 553 34.60 -14.40 17.80
C GLN A 553 34.92 -15.20 16.53
N GLU A 554 35.38 -16.44 16.67
CA GLU A 554 35.62 -17.36 15.53
C GLU A 554 34.35 -17.54 14.70
N ALA A 555 33.22 -17.82 15.36
CA ALA A 555 31.94 -17.96 14.68
C ALA A 555 31.52 -16.69 13.93
N PHE A 556 31.74 -15.51 14.52
CA PHE A 556 31.41 -14.24 13.90
C PHE A 556 32.29 -13.93 12.68
N VAL A 557 33.59 -14.21 12.75
CA VAL A 557 34.52 -14.08 11.60
C VAL A 557 34.09 -15.00 10.47
N GLU A 558 33.74 -16.25 10.75
CA GLU A 558 33.24 -17.19 9.75
C GLU A 558 31.92 -16.72 9.11
N GLU A 559 31.00 -16.16 9.89
CA GLU A 559 29.77 -15.56 9.36
C GLU A 559 30.07 -14.37 8.44
N LEU A 560 31.02 -13.50 8.80
CA LEU A 560 31.42 -12.36 7.97
C LEU A 560 32.13 -12.79 6.68
N ARG A 561 32.97 -13.83 6.72
CA ARG A 561 33.58 -14.43 5.52
C ARG A 561 32.52 -14.93 4.55
N ALA A 562 31.57 -15.73 5.06
CA ALA A 562 30.46 -16.25 4.27
C ALA A 562 29.58 -15.11 3.71
N PHE A 563 29.31 -14.08 4.50
CA PHE A 563 28.55 -12.91 4.06
C PHE A 563 29.29 -12.16 2.94
N LEU A 564 30.59 -11.91 3.08
CA LEU A 564 31.42 -11.27 2.06
C LEU A 564 31.47 -12.08 0.76
N ASP A 565 31.58 -13.40 0.84
CA ASP A 565 31.59 -14.28 -0.32
C ASP A 565 30.26 -14.25 -1.08
N GLU A 566 29.14 -14.19 -0.37
CA GLU A 566 27.82 -14.04 -0.99
C GLU A 566 27.65 -12.64 -1.61
N VAL A 567 28.14 -11.56 -0.98
CA VAL A 567 28.15 -10.21 -1.56
C VAL A 567 28.97 -10.19 -2.86
N LYS A 568 30.19 -10.74 -2.86
CA LYS A 568 31.05 -10.85 -4.05
C LYS A 568 30.38 -11.61 -5.20
N ARG A 569 29.55 -12.60 -4.87
CA ARG A 569 28.84 -13.43 -5.85
C ARG A 569 27.75 -12.65 -6.58
N VAL A 570 27.06 -11.76 -5.88
CA VAL A 570 25.92 -11.01 -6.43
C VAL A 570 26.28 -9.61 -6.91
N ALA A 571 27.38 -9.02 -6.45
CA ALA A 571 27.78 -7.67 -6.85
C ALA A 571 27.94 -7.50 -8.38
N PRO A 572 28.53 -8.45 -9.14
CA PRO A 572 28.60 -8.33 -10.60
C PRO A 572 27.25 -8.45 -11.32
N LEU A 573 26.22 -8.99 -10.66
CA LEU A 573 24.86 -9.12 -11.19
C LEU A 573 24.01 -7.86 -10.93
N TRP A 574 24.55 -6.92 -10.16
CA TRP A 574 23.81 -5.77 -9.66
C TRP A 574 23.58 -4.74 -10.75
N ASN A 575 22.31 -4.58 -11.13
CA ASN A 575 21.85 -3.56 -12.06
C ASN A 575 20.37 -3.26 -11.74
N PRO A 576 20.10 -2.56 -10.62
CA PRO A 576 18.75 -2.41 -10.10
C PRO A 576 17.90 -1.54 -11.03
N ASN A 577 16.65 -1.95 -11.24
CA ASN A 577 15.64 -1.17 -11.91
C ASN A 577 14.31 -1.27 -11.14
N LEU A 578 13.98 -0.21 -10.37
CA LEU A 578 12.79 -0.20 -9.52
C LEU A 578 11.47 -0.31 -10.32
N ASP A 579 11.48 -0.06 -11.62
CA ASP A 579 10.32 -0.30 -12.50
C ASP A 579 9.99 -1.78 -12.62
N ASP A 580 10.93 -2.69 -12.36
CA ASP A 580 10.67 -4.14 -12.24
C ASP A 580 9.93 -4.49 -10.95
N GLY A 581 10.01 -3.61 -9.95
CA GLY A 581 9.44 -3.77 -8.62
C GLY A 581 10.43 -4.34 -7.62
N VAL A 582 10.25 -3.96 -6.35
CA VAL A 582 11.22 -4.22 -5.27
C VAL A 582 11.55 -5.70 -5.12
N ILE A 583 10.53 -6.56 -5.13
CA ILE A 583 10.73 -8.00 -4.90
C ILE A 583 11.57 -8.66 -6.00
N ILE A 584 11.47 -8.22 -7.26
CA ILE A 584 12.29 -8.74 -8.36
C ILE A 584 13.74 -8.30 -8.20
N ASN A 585 13.97 -7.03 -7.85
CA ASN A 585 15.31 -6.49 -7.62
C ASN A 585 15.99 -7.13 -6.40
N PHE A 586 15.22 -7.49 -5.38
CA PHE A 586 15.74 -8.07 -4.14
C PHE A 586 15.94 -9.60 -4.25
N ALA A 587 15.24 -10.27 -5.17
CA ALA A 587 15.26 -11.71 -5.33
C ALA A 587 16.67 -12.33 -5.46
N PRO A 588 17.64 -11.77 -6.24
CA PRO A 588 19.00 -12.33 -6.34
C PRO A 588 19.74 -12.38 -4.99
N LEU A 589 19.36 -11.52 -4.04
CA LEU A 589 20.04 -11.37 -2.74
C LEU A 589 19.44 -12.28 -1.65
N TRP A 590 18.55 -13.22 -1.98
CA TRP A 590 17.85 -14.05 -0.99
C TRP A 590 18.79 -14.80 -0.01
N ARG A 591 20.04 -15.05 -0.41
CA ARG A 591 21.09 -15.68 0.42
C ARG A 591 21.63 -14.77 1.52
N LEU A 592 21.51 -13.45 1.35
CA LEU A 592 21.97 -12.40 2.27
C LEU A 592 20.90 -11.97 3.29
N VAL A 593 19.74 -12.64 3.32
CA VAL A 593 18.67 -12.38 4.31
C VAL A 593 18.41 -13.59 5.24
N PRO A 594 19.43 -14.24 5.82
CA PRO A 594 19.25 -15.43 6.66
C PRO A 594 18.54 -15.15 7.99
N GLN A 595 18.56 -13.91 8.48
CA GLN A 595 17.92 -13.45 9.72
C GLN A 595 16.39 -13.45 9.63
N HIS A 596 15.83 -13.33 8.42
CA HIS A 596 14.38 -13.25 8.22
C HIS A 596 13.83 -14.34 7.30
N LYS A 597 13.46 -15.50 7.88
CA LYS A 597 13.11 -16.72 7.13
C LYS A 597 11.87 -16.61 6.24
N ALA A 598 10.87 -15.82 6.64
CA ALA A 598 9.67 -15.63 5.82
C ALA A 598 10.01 -14.87 4.52
N TRP A 599 10.69 -13.73 4.66
CA TRP A 599 11.15 -12.93 3.52
C TRP A 599 12.16 -13.67 2.64
N GLN A 600 13.10 -14.39 3.24
CA GLN A 600 14.06 -15.22 2.49
C GLN A 600 13.37 -16.25 1.57
N ARG A 601 12.29 -16.88 2.05
CA ARG A 601 11.51 -17.84 1.24
C ARG A 601 10.79 -17.16 0.09
N GLU A 602 10.21 -15.98 0.34
CA GLU A 602 9.53 -15.15 -0.66
C GLU A 602 10.51 -14.71 -1.77
N LEU A 603 11.68 -14.19 -1.39
CA LEU A 603 12.74 -13.81 -2.32
C LEU A 603 13.24 -14.99 -3.14
N LYS A 604 13.44 -16.15 -2.50
CA LYS A 604 13.85 -17.37 -3.19
C LYS A 604 12.78 -17.83 -4.19
N ALA A 605 11.51 -17.84 -3.82
CA ALA A 605 10.42 -18.21 -4.71
C ALA A 605 10.35 -17.27 -5.94
N THR A 606 10.55 -15.97 -5.72
CA THR A 606 10.63 -14.97 -6.79
C THR A 606 11.86 -15.19 -7.68
N TRP A 607 13.02 -15.49 -7.09
CA TRP A 607 14.24 -15.81 -7.83
C TRP A 607 14.07 -17.06 -8.70
N ASP A 608 13.48 -18.13 -8.14
CA ASP A 608 13.20 -19.37 -8.87
C ASP A 608 12.23 -19.10 -10.06
N ALA A 609 11.21 -18.27 -9.85
CA ALA A 609 10.28 -17.84 -10.89
C ALA A 609 10.95 -16.99 -11.99
N LEU A 610 11.87 -16.10 -11.61
CA LEU A 610 12.69 -15.30 -12.52
C LEU A 610 13.63 -16.19 -13.36
N CYS A 611 14.27 -17.18 -12.74
CA CYS A 611 15.09 -18.19 -13.41
C CYS A 611 14.28 -19.03 -14.40
N ALA A 612 13.03 -19.33 -14.08
CA ALA A 612 12.09 -20.05 -14.96
C ALA A 612 11.53 -19.18 -16.10
N GLY A 613 11.87 -17.89 -16.17
CA GLY A 613 11.42 -16.96 -17.20
C GLY A 613 9.97 -16.49 -17.07
N LYS A 614 9.38 -16.57 -15.86
CA LYS A 614 8.03 -16.06 -15.59
C LYS A 614 7.95 -14.53 -15.64
N TYR A 615 9.08 -13.85 -15.43
CA TYR A 615 9.18 -12.39 -15.41
C TYR A 615 10.09 -11.85 -16.52
N ASP A 616 10.06 -12.47 -17.70
CA ASP A 616 10.90 -12.02 -18.82
C ASP A 616 10.56 -10.62 -19.35
N TRP A 617 9.50 -9.98 -18.83
CA TRP A 617 9.22 -8.56 -19.05
C TRP A 617 10.11 -7.64 -18.20
N ALA A 618 10.75 -8.15 -17.14
CA ALA A 618 11.60 -7.37 -16.24
C ALA A 618 12.97 -7.10 -16.88
N HIS A 619 13.50 -5.91 -16.67
CA HIS A 619 14.83 -5.50 -17.14
C HIS A 619 15.93 -6.38 -16.53
N LEU A 620 15.78 -6.80 -15.26
CA LEU A 620 16.69 -7.75 -14.62
C LEU A 620 16.75 -9.09 -15.37
N ALA A 621 15.62 -9.58 -15.90
CA ALA A 621 15.62 -10.81 -16.70
C ALA A 621 16.40 -10.63 -18.01
N MET A 622 16.25 -9.48 -18.68
CA MET A 622 17.02 -9.14 -19.88
C MET A 622 18.52 -8.99 -19.59
N HIS A 623 18.87 -8.42 -18.44
CA HIS A 623 20.26 -8.27 -18.00
C HIS A 623 20.94 -9.63 -17.76
N LEU A 624 20.23 -10.56 -17.11
CA LEU A 624 20.77 -11.87 -16.73
C LEU A 624 20.74 -12.90 -17.87
N TRP A 625 19.69 -12.89 -18.70
CA TRP A 625 19.46 -13.87 -19.77
C TRP A 625 19.05 -13.23 -21.11
N PRO A 626 19.86 -12.35 -21.72
CA PRO A 626 19.52 -11.75 -23.01
C PRO A 626 19.27 -12.79 -24.12
N GLU A 627 20.01 -13.89 -24.14
CA GLU A 627 19.84 -15.05 -25.04
C GLU A 627 18.47 -15.73 -24.91
N ARG A 628 17.81 -15.60 -23.76
CA ARG A 628 16.46 -16.10 -23.53
C ARG A 628 15.41 -15.06 -23.88
N VAL A 629 15.62 -13.82 -23.48
CA VAL A 629 14.60 -12.76 -23.54
C VAL A 629 14.51 -12.13 -24.94
N VAL A 630 15.62 -11.85 -25.60
CA VAL A 630 15.63 -11.22 -26.94
C VAL A 630 14.84 -12.05 -27.96
N PRO A 631 15.02 -13.38 -28.08
CA PRO A 631 14.23 -14.18 -29.03
C PRO A 631 12.72 -14.18 -28.73
N LYS A 632 12.33 -14.03 -27.46
CA LYS A 632 10.90 -13.93 -27.08
C LYS A 632 10.27 -12.62 -27.55
N CYS A 633 11.04 -11.53 -27.61
CA CYS A 633 10.56 -10.24 -28.13
C CYS A 633 10.12 -10.32 -29.61
N ALA A 634 10.69 -11.25 -30.39
CA ALA A 634 10.26 -11.50 -31.77
C ALA A 634 8.86 -12.14 -31.87
N ARG A 635 8.37 -12.77 -30.79
CA ARG A 635 7.10 -13.51 -30.75
C ARG A 635 6.05 -12.82 -29.88
N ASP A 636 6.48 -11.97 -28.97
CA ASP A 636 5.63 -11.21 -28.04
C ASP A 636 5.98 -9.72 -28.12
N ARG A 637 5.06 -8.94 -28.72
CA ARG A 637 5.20 -7.49 -28.84
C ARG A 637 5.25 -6.80 -27.48
N SER A 638 4.53 -7.31 -26.48
CA SER A 638 4.52 -6.72 -25.15
C SER A 638 5.88 -6.83 -24.47
N LEU A 639 6.61 -7.92 -24.70
CA LEU A 639 8.01 -8.05 -24.27
C LEU A 639 8.93 -7.15 -25.09
N ALA A 640 8.71 -7.05 -26.40
CA ALA A 640 9.50 -6.15 -27.25
C ALA A 640 9.37 -4.68 -26.82
N ILE A 641 8.17 -4.24 -26.42
CA ILE A 641 7.94 -2.88 -25.89
C ILE A 641 8.70 -2.68 -24.58
N ALA A 642 8.57 -3.62 -23.63
CA ALA A 642 9.23 -3.53 -22.32
C ALA A 642 10.76 -3.37 -22.44
N HIS A 643 11.36 -3.96 -23.47
CA HIS A 643 12.81 -3.97 -23.69
C HIS A 643 13.28 -2.99 -24.77
N GLY A 644 12.40 -2.13 -25.31
CA GLY A 644 12.76 -1.18 -26.36
C GLY A 644 13.16 -1.82 -27.70
N LEU A 645 12.71 -3.05 -27.95
CA LEU A 645 12.96 -3.83 -29.17
C LEU A 645 11.75 -3.91 -30.11
N GLU A 646 10.69 -3.15 -29.83
CA GLU A 646 9.47 -3.15 -30.63
C GLU A 646 9.75 -2.88 -32.12
N GLU A 647 10.42 -1.77 -32.45
CA GLU A 647 10.71 -1.40 -33.85
C GLU A 647 11.63 -2.39 -34.57
N VAL A 648 12.42 -3.15 -33.80
CA VAL A 648 13.35 -4.15 -34.34
C VAL A 648 12.60 -5.38 -34.85
N PHE A 649 11.61 -5.82 -34.10
CA PHE A 649 10.88 -7.07 -34.37
C PHE A 649 9.49 -6.86 -34.95
N TRP A 650 8.92 -5.67 -34.81
CA TRP A 650 7.54 -5.35 -35.16
C TRP A 650 7.49 -4.10 -36.04
N VAL A 651 6.41 -4.00 -36.82
CA VAL A 651 6.12 -2.86 -37.69
C VAL A 651 4.65 -2.49 -37.59
N GLU A 652 4.38 -1.21 -37.53
CA GLU A 652 3.03 -0.66 -37.61
C GLU A 652 2.58 -0.55 -39.07
N GLY A 653 1.43 -1.15 -39.39
CA GLY A 653 0.78 -0.99 -40.68
C GLY A 653 -0.10 0.27 -40.74
N GLU A 654 -0.66 0.55 -41.92
CA GLU A 654 -1.45 1.77 -42.22
C GLU A 654 -2.69 1.98 -41.33
N ALA A 655 -3.17 0.94 -40.64
CA ALA A 655 -4.33 1.01 -39.75
C ALA A 655 -3.95 1.02 -38.25
N GLY A 656 -2.69 1.32 -37.90
CA GLY A 656 -2.19 1.23 -36.51
C GLY A 656 -2.05 -0.20 -36.00
N LYS A 657 -2.19 -1.20 -36.89
CA LYS A 657 -2.08 -2.62 -36.54
C LYS A 657 -0.63 -3.05 -36.63
N TRP A 658 -0.10 -3.51 -35.50
CA TRP A 658 1.24 -4.02 -35.40
C TRP A 658 1.33 -5.48 -35.84
N THR A 659 2.33 -5.80 -36.64
CA THR A 659 2.62 -7.18 -37.07
C THR A 659 4.11 -7.48 -36.93
N ALA A 660 4.42 -8.75 -36.67
CA ALA A 660 5.81 -9.19 -36.57
C ALA A 660 6.51 -9.09 -37.93
N ARG A 661 7.73 -8.57 -37.95
CA ARG A 661 8.55 -8.50 -39.15
C ARG A 661 8.97 -9.91 -39.57
N LYS A 662 9.03 -10.17 -40.88
CA LYS A 662 9.54 -11.44 -41.43
C LYS A 662 11.02 -11.65 -41.11
N ALA A 663 11.79 -10.56 -41.12
CA ALA A 663 13.17 -10.52 -40.67
C ALA A 663 13.33 -9.30 -39.76
N PRO A 664 14.01 -9.41 -38.60
CA PRO A 664 14.25 -8.28 -37.74
C PRO A 664 15.17 -7.26 -38.45
N THR A 665 15.04 -5.98 -38.12
CA THR A 665 15.91 -4.94 -38.70
C THR A 665 17.36 -5.06 -38.23
N ARG A 666 17.58 -5.77 -37.12
CA ARG A 666 18.88 -6.08 -36.54
C ARG A 666 18.96 -7.58 -36.20
N PRO A 667 20.09 -8.26 -36.47
CA PRO A 667 20.26 -9.67 -36.11
C PRO A 667 20.05 -9.94 -34.62
N VAL A 668 19.37 -11.04 -34.29
CA VAL A 668 19.17 -11.46 -32.89
C VAL A 668 20.51 -11.69 -32.17
N ALA A 669 21.50 -12.27 -32.86
CA ALA A 669 22.83 -12.52 -32.30
C ALA A 669 23.52 -11.22 -31.87
N GLU A 670 23.46 -10.17 -32.70
CA GLU A 670 24.00 -8.84 -32.39
C GLU A 670 23.32 -8.25 -31.15
N LEU A 671 21.98 -8.29 -31.09
CA LEU A 671 21.23 -7.75 -29.95
C LEU A 671 21.53 -8.47 -28.63
N VAL A 672 21.77 -9.79 -28.69
CA VAL A 672 22.17 -10.61 -27.54
C VAL A 672 23.59 -10.28 -27.11
N GLU A 673 24.52 -10.18 -28.05
CA GLU A 673 25.93 -9.85 -27.80
C GLU A 673 26.07 -8.49 -27.11
N GLU A 674 25.39 -7.45 -27.61
CA GLU A 674 25.38 -6.11 -27.00
C GLU A 674 24.89 -6.06 -25.55
N ARG A 675 24.02 -7.01 -25.18
CA ARG A 675 23.40 -7.08 -23.85
C ARG A 675 24.06 -8.11 -22.95
N THR A 676 25.05 -8.84 -23.45
CA THR A 676 25.73 -9.88 -22.70
C THR A 676 27.00 -9.32 -22.08
N SER A 677 27.10 -9.41 -20.76
CA SER A 677 28.36 -9.20 -20.04
C SER A 677 28.96 -10.55 -19.63
N PRO A 678 30.20 -10.89 -20.03
CA PRO A 678 30.87 -12.10 -19.59
C PRO A 678 30.97 -12.21 -18.06
N ALA A 679 31.24 -11.10 -17.38
CA ALA A 679 31.32 -11.04 -15.92
C ALA A 679 29.96 -11.37 -15.26
N VAL A 680 28.86 -10.85 -15.82
CA VAL A 680 27.50 -11.17 -15.36
C VAL A 680 27.20 -12.65 -15.58
N LYS A 681 27.58 -13.21 -16.73
CA LYS A 681 27.37 -14.64 -17.04
C LYS A 681 28.14 -15.56 -16.09
N GLU A 682 29.39 -15.25 -15.82
CA GLU A 682 30.22 -16.01 -14.89
C GLU A 682 29.67 -15.94 -13.46
N ALA A 683 29.34 -14.73 -12.98
CA ALA A 683 28.73 -14.53 -11.67
C ALA A 683 27.38 -15.24 -11.54
N LEU A 684 26.57 -15.25 -12.60
CA LEU A 684 25.27 -15.91 -12.61
C LEU A 684 25.41 -17.43 -12.56
N ALA A 685 26.34 -17.99 -13.34
CA ALA A 685 26.66 -19.42 -13.27
C ALA A 685 27.15 -19.80 -11.87
N SER A 686 28.01 -18.96 -11.27
CA SER A 686 28.50 -19.12 -9.91
C SER A 686 27.37 -19.05 -8.87
N LEU A 687 26.38 -18.16 -9.04
CA LEU A 687 25.21 -18.06 -8.17
C LEU A 687 24.28 -19.27 -8.27
N LEU A 688 24.01 -19.75 -9.48
CA LEU A 688 23.14 -20.90 -9.73
C LEU A 688 23.76 -22.21 -9.24
N ALA A 689 25.08 -22.35 -9.32
CA ALA A 689 25.80 -23.53 -8.86
C ALA A 689 26.10 -23.52 -7.34
N ALA A 690 25.93 -22.37 -6.67
CA ALA A 690 26.27 -22.24 -5.25
C ALA A 690 25.45 -23.21 -4.38
N PRO A 691 26.07 -23.93 -3.42
CA PRO A 691 25.35 -24.77 -2.46
C PRO A 691 24.41 -23.90 -1.60
N PRO A 692 23.36 -24.46 -0.98
CA PRO A 692 22.49 -23.69 -0.09
C PRO A 692 23.31 -22.95 0.99
N PRO A 693 22.93 -21.72 1.38
CA PRO A 693 23.71 -20.94 2.33
C PRO A 693 23.90 -21.69 3.66
N ALA A 694 25.10 -21.62 4.22
CA ALA A 694 25.47 -22.30 5.46
C ALA A 694 24.51 -21.89 6.59
N GLY A 695 23.88 -22.88 7.25
CA GLY A 695 22.87 -22.66 8.28
C GLY A 695 21.53 -23.37 8.03
N ALA A 696 21.25 -23.84 6.81
CA ALA A 696 20.04 -24.62 6.52
C ALA A 696 20.09 -26.07 7.04
N ALA A 697 21.28 -26.61 7.33
CA ALA A 697 21.48 -28.04 7.58
C ALA A 697 21.39 -28.50 9.06
N ARG A 698 21.38 -27.59 10.05
CA ARG A 698 21.44 -28.00 11.48
C ARG A 698 20.10 -28.43 12.11
N ALA A 699 18.96 -28.28 11.42
CA ALA A 699 17.64 -28.55 12.01
C ALA A 699 17.14 -30.01 11.93
N ARG A 700 17.86 -30.96 11.28
CA ARG A 700 17.41 -32.36 11.14
C ARG A 700 18.20 -33.40 11.95
N GLY A 701 19.15 -32.97 12.79
CA GLY A 701 20.07 -33.88 13.48
C GLY A 701 19.88 -33.99 14.99
N ARG A 702 18.65 -34.07 15.52
CA ARG A 702 18.47 -34.38 16.96
C ARG A 702 17.12 -35.02 17.29
N ARG A 703 16.83 -36.18 16.70
CA ARG A 703 15.95 -37.18 17.33
C ARG A 703 16.17 -38.56 16.72
N ARG A 704 17.10 -39.31 17.31
CA ARG A 704 17.08 -40.76 17.45
C ARG A 704 18.38 -41.22 18.12
N THR A 705 18.32 -41.41 19.43
CA THR A 705 19.08 -42.46 20.12
C THR A 705 18.41 -42.72 21.47
N LYS A 706 17.80 -43.92 21.52
CA LYS A 706 17.25 -44.70 22.64
C LYS A 706 16.13 -44.09 23.48
#